data_AF-A0A8T4KFP8-F1
#
_entry.id   AF-A0A8T4KFP8-F1
#
_cell.length_a   1.000
_cell.length_b   1.000
_cell.length_c   1.000
_cell.angle_alpha   90.00
_cell.angle_beta   90.00
_cell.angle_gamma   90.00
#
_symmetry.space_group_name_H-M   'P 1'
#
loop_
_entity.id
_entity.type
_entity.pdbx_description
1 polymer ?
#
loop_
_entity_poly.entity_id
_entity_poly.type
_entity_poly.pdbx_seq_one_letter_code
_entity_poly.pdbx_strand_id
1 'polypeptide(L)'
;MKNLDLVRFTNIKNIVLLFAVFSIIALLSMNSAKAVACSNPLIYNEFGAPVNYYGGVIFVNGTKFPSIYKLVPFNLTAYNPSLQSMTFEIDPSSSLFNYVYGTTVTLASKERRNFTLNVYVDDGSKQGSLAIAGTCQNGVPVPEGFISFNLQGRGNAAPQTCSNNRFSCGVYPDCQDLTQYDGCNQGYNRVYSCSQNKPKYSQSCSNFCCQQYYGSQASCQSINGISTCVGPAGCVDECSFTSNQCDGNNVYSCTVGNDGCKHLVLQESCGTNICSDGSCLDPSSFKGKIALICKDNTCTEGIEGDLKNWLTSKGWFVTGKAYNAWLGSELDGYDVMVCTDENTACKAEPGSVIYNKHKFQGMPFVEVADYRYAGQAFKFDYTSNFYTVLTTGSDLIVTDTKDVVTKPFGSRVPIFNSDTVFVVLADYFLKSSVKDLADVEESAGKSTLFKVPESVSRGRFVYVGWFYKSSMRAMTQEGNDLLDRIFTWASCGDSCLSNSQGNDPPQASYTTIPSSIAYVGQSITFDASSSEDPENASLQYFWDFGDGSTSGWTTTPIITHVYANQGDYTVILKVNDGELESDPYSTTITILPLIQQKVAFICGDNSCSEISELRLMEWLRSEGYTVVGKSQTKWTLSALDNYDFMVCSSAGKGCALRSYTAPFMKHKTGRLGFLEVPDYQYVRAGKTFGYVSSYSGFKETGKNIKKMVADPITSPFNSTIQVTNSNTITAGVISTRLNSGSTNLANLLTNTASTMFKVDASGTRGRYAYVGWVYKSNPFTSFTSDGDALLLRTVRWVQCGNADGC
;
A
#
# COMPACT_ATOMS: atom_id res chain seq x y z
N MET A 1 42.39 -77.25 62.49
CA MET A 1 43.23 -78.15 63.31
C MET A 1 44.59 -77.50 63.49
N LYS A 2 44.92 -77.24 64.77
CA LYS A 2 46.23 -77.04 65.44
C LYS A 2 47.51 -76.70 64.63
N ASN A 3 48.19 -75.67 65.16
CA ASN A 3 49.64 -75.45 65.24
C ASN A 3 50.39 -75.20 63.92
N LEU A 4 50.99 -74.00 63.74
CA LEU A 4 52.41 -73.70 64.03
C LEU A 4 53.32 -74.69 63.28
N ASP A 5 54.24 -74.28 62.42
CA ASP A 5 55.25 -73.25 62.66
C ASP A 5 56.20 -73.14 61.43
N LEU A 6 57.11 -72.17 61.50
CA LEU A 6 58.48 -72.23 60.95
C LEU A 6 58.75 -71.90 59.44
N VAL A 7 59.39 -70.73 59.20
CA VAL A 7 60.81 -70.57 58.79
C VAL A 7 61.04 -69.37 57.87
N ARG A 8 62.03 -68.56 58.30
CA ARG A 8 62.68 -67.44 57.59
C ARG A 8 63.26 -67.85 56.23
N PHE A 9 63.02 -67.07 55.19
CA PHE A 9 63.96 -66.94 54.07
C PHE A 9 64.16 -65.48 53.66
N THR A 10 65.39 -65.05 53.84
CA THR A 10 66.04 -63.84 53.34
C THR A 10 65.96 -63.76 51.83
N ASN A 11 65.10 -62.90 51.27
CA ASN A 11 65.36 -62.21 50.01
C ASN A 11 64.27 -61.17 49.67
N ILE A 12 64.69 -59.99 49.24
CA ILE A 12 63.91 -58.75 49.06
C ILE A 12 62.90 -58.79 47.88
N LYS A 13 62.59 -59.96 47.30
CA LYS A 13 61.59 -60.08 46.20
C LYS A 13 60.22 -60.63 46.60
N ASN A 14 59.98 -61.01 47.86
CA ASN A 14 58.68 -61.52 48.33
C ASN A 14 57.84 -60.56 49.21
N ILE A 15 58.25 -59.29 49.35
CA ILE A 15 57.49 -58.27 50.08
C ILE A 15 56.18 -57.87 49.35
N VAL A 16 56.11 -58.08 48.03
CA VAL A 16 54.93 -57.69 47.23
C VAL A 16 53.75 -58.68 47.37
N LEU A 17 54.00 -59.95 47.74
CA LEU A 17 52.93 -60.95 47.82
C LEU A 17 52.25 -61.05 49.19
N LEU A 18 52.91 -60.63 50.28
CA LEU A 18 52.29 -60.65 51.62
C LEU A 18 51.33 -59.47 51.87
N PHE A 19 51.51 -58.34 51.16
CA PHE A 19 50.53 -57.25 51.15
C PHE A 19 49.19 -57.67 50.51
N ALA A 20 49.20 -58.65 49.62
CA ALA A 20 47.97 -59.17 49.01
C ALA A 20 47.12 -60.00 50.00
N VAL A 21 47.76 -60.71 50.94
CA VAL A 21 47.04 -61.56 51.92
C VAL A 21 46.51 -60.75 53.11
N PHE A 22 47.23 -59.71 53.57
CA PHE A 22 46.69 -58.78 54.57
C PHE A 22 45.52 -57.93 54.03
N SER A 23 45.47 -57.70 52.72
CA SER A 23 44.33 -57.00 52.09
C SER A 23 43.07 -57.88 52.06
N ILE A 24 43.19 -59.20 51.98
CA ILE A 24 42.02 -60.10 51.88
C ILE A 24 41.42 -60.44 53.26
N ILE A 25 42.22 -60.46 54.34
CA ILE A 25 41.71 -60.71 55.71
C ILE A 25 41.19 -59.42 56.38
N ALA A 26 41.64 -58.23 55.96
CA ALA A 26 40.99 -56.97 56.31
C ALA A 26 39.61 -56.78 55.63
N LEU A 27 39.30 -57.59 54.60
CA LEU A 27 38.04 -57.55 53.87
C LEU A 27 36.90 -58.38 54.53
N LEU A 28 37.14 -59.08 55.65
CA LEU A 28 36.12 -59.94 56.29
C LEU A 28 35.83 -59.65 57.77
N SER A 29 36.43 -58.63 58.39
CA SER A 29 36.01 -58.21 59.73
C SER A 29 36.29 -56.74 60.01
N MET A 30 35.54 -55.85 59.36
CA MET A 30 35.20 -54.54 59.94
C MET A 30 34.04 -53.89 59.18
N ASN A 31 32.86 -53.97 59.83
CA ASN A 31 31.63 -53.23 59.58
C ASN A 31 30.98 -53.36 58.19
N SER A 32 30.24 -54.46 58.02
CA SER A 32 28.89 -54.31 57.44
C SER A 32 28.08 -53.41 58.38
N ALA A 33 28.15 -52.10 58.15
CA ALA A 33 27.06 -51.23 58.57
C ALA A 33 25.81 -51.83 57.92
N LYS A 34 24.94 -52.45 58.72
CA LYS A 34 23.59 -52.80 58.26
C LYS A 34 23.05 -51.55 57.60
N ALA A 35 22.90 -51.56 56.28
CA ALA A 35 22.25 -50.48 55.56
C ALA A 35 20.89 -50.31 56.26
N VAL A 36 20.72 -49.21 56.98
CA VAL A 36 19.47 -48.92 57.67
C VAL A 36 18.44 -48.76 56.56
N ALA A 37 17.56 -49.76 56.42
CA ALA A 37 16.59 -49.79 55.35
C ALA A 37 15.66 -48.57 55.46
N CYS A 38 15.57 -47.78 54.40
CA CYS A 38 14.65 -46.66 54.31
C CYS A 38 13.22 -47.21 54.24
N SER A 39 12.38 -46.85 55.21
CA SER A 39 10.99 -47.32 55.28
C SER A 39 10.06 -46.32 54.60
N ASN A 40 8.94 -46.78 54.00
CA ASN A 40 7.94 -45.89 53.41
C ASN A 40 7.34 -44.97 54.50
N PRO A 41 7.21 -43.65 54.29
CA PRO A 41 6.53 -42.77 55.24
C PRO A 41 5.09 -43.25 55.46
N LEU A 42 4.52 -43.01 56.64
CA LEU A 42 3.08 -43.24 56.87
C LEU A 42 2.36 -41.90 56.75
N ILE A 43 1.45 -41.78 55.78
CA ILE A 43 0.64 -40.59 55.55
C ILE A 43 -0.76 -40.85 56.08
N TYR A 44 -1.24 -39.97 56.94
CA TYR A 44 -2.55 -40.03 57.57
C TYR A 44 -3.44 -38.90 57.08
N ASN A 45 -4.73 -39.21 56.88
CA ASN A 45 -5.75 -38.18 56.63
C ASN A 45 -6.12 -37.42 57.91
N GLU A 46 -7.01 -36.44 57.78
CA GLU A 46 -7.53 -35.62 58.89
C GLU A 46 -8.19 -36.43 60.03
N PHE A 47 -8.61 -37.68 59.76
CA PHE A 47 -9.18 -38.60 60.75
C PHE A 47 -8.14 -39.51 61.40
N GLY A 48 -6.85 -39.35 61.08
CA GLY A 48 -5.76 -40.14 61.66
C GLY A 48 -5.65 -41.56 61.08
N ALA A 49 -6.29 -41.85 59.94
CA ALA A 49 -6.19 -43.14 59.26
C ALA A 49 -5.09 -43.12 58.19
N PRO A 50 -4.22 -44.15 58.09
CA PRO A 50 -3.16 -44.21 57.07
C PRO A 50 -3.77 -44.38 55.67
N VAL A 51 -3.35 -43.55 54.71
CA VAL A 51 -3.92 -43.51 53.35
C VAL A 51 -3.01 -44.09 52.28
N ASN A 52 -1.69 -44.13 52.50
CA ASN A 52 -0.72 -44.72 51.58
C ASN A 52 -0.37 -46.18 51.92
N TYR A 53 -1.13 -46.79 52.84
CA TYR A 53 -1.03 -48.18 53.23
C TYR A 53 -2.46 -48.72 53.40
N TYR A 54 -2.77 -49.90 52.87
CA TYR A 54 -4.13 -50.51 52.82
C TYR A 54 -5.17 -49.94 51.84
N GLY A 55 -4.75 -49.22 50.78
CA GLY A 55 -5.67 -48.78 49.72
C GLY A 55 -6.62 -47.64 50.12
N GLY A 56 -6.19 -46.80 51.07
CA GLY A 56 -6.95 -45.63 51.51
C GLY A 56 -7.15 -44.60 50.40
N VAL A 57 -8.27 -43.88 50.48
CA VAL A 57 -8.65 -42.83 49.51
C VAL A 57 -8.71 -41.49 50.23
N ILE A 58 -8.08 -40.46 49.66
CA ILE A 58 -8.29 -39.07 50.05
C ILE A 58 -9.51 -38.56 49.30
N PHE A 59 -10.50 -38.02 50.04
CA PHE A 59 -11.68 -37.41 49.46
C PHE A 59 -11.77 -35.93 49.84
N VAL A 60 -11.77 -35.05 48.84
CA VAL A 60 -11.91 -33.59 49.02
C VAL A 60 -13.25 -33.15 48.45
N ASN A 61 -14.09 -32.52 49.28
CA ASN A 61 -15.35 -31.95 48.85
C ASN A 61 -15.26 -30.42 48.73
N GLY A 62 -15.16 -29.94 47.49
CA GLY A 62 -15.07 -28.52 47.14
C GLY A 62 -16.25 -27.67 47.59
N THR A 63 -17.44 -28.25 47.72
CA THR A 63 -18.65 -27.53 48.16
C THR A 63 -18.61 -27.14 49.64
N LYS A 64 -17.74 -27.76 50.45
CA LYS A 64 -17.58 -27.40 51.88
C LYS A 64 -16.79 -26.11 52.11
N PHE A 65 -16.11 -25.61 51.08
CA PHE A 65 -15.30 -24.41 51.16
C PHE A 65 -16.06 -23.21 50.57
N PRO A 66 -15.92 -21.99 51.13
CA PRO A 66 -16.57 -20.80 50.57
C PRO A 66 -16.21 -20.57 49.10
N SER A 67 -17.18 -20.11 48.31
CA SER A 67 -17.06 -19.93 46.85
C SER A 67 -15.91 -19.01 46.43
N ILE A 68 -15.51 -18.08 47.30
CA ILE A 68 -14.38 -17.18 47.08
C ILE A 68 -13.03 -17.90 47.02
N TYR A 69 -12.91 -19.08 47.64
CA TYR A 69 -11.68 -19.87 47.61
C TYR A 69 -11.75 -20.88 46.48
N LYS A 70 -10.95 -20.64 45.44
CA LYS A 70 -10.79 -21.54 44.30
C LYS A 70 -9.74 -22.62 44.56
N LEU A 71 -8.72 -22.28 45.36
CA LEU A 71 -7.70 -23.19 45.85
C LEU A 71 -7.85 -23.32 47.37
N VAL A 72 -7.87 -24.55 47.89
CA VAL A 72 -8.09 -24.82 49.31
C VAL A 72 -6.94 -25.66 49.88
N PRO A 73 -6.46 -25.35 51.08
CA PRO A 73 -5.47 -26.16 51.77
C PRO A 73 -6.12 -27.43 52.34
N PHE A 74 -5.56 -28.59 52.04
CA PHE A 74 -5.95 -29.89 52.59
C PHE A 74 -4.82 -30.45 53.45
N ASN A 75 -5.07 -30.58 54.74
CA ASN A 75 -4.04 -30.96 55.71
C ASN A 75 -3.94 -32.47 55.85
N LEU A 76 -2.70 -32.96 55.81
CA LEU A 76 -2.32 -34.35 56.03
C LEU A 76 -1.24 -34.41 57.10
N THR A 77 -1.05 -35.59 57.69
CA THR A 77 0.03 -35.83 58.64
C THR A 77 0.96 -36.90 58.10
N ALA A 78 2.25 -36.61 58.01
CA ALA A 78 3.26 -37.61 57.67
C ALA A 78 4.05 -38.02 58.91
N TYR A 79 4.40 -39.31 58.99
CA TYR A 79 5.28 -39.87 59.99
C TYR A 79 6.41 -40.63 59.32
N ASN A 80 7.64 -40.36 59.77
CA ASN A 80 8.83 -41.07 59.33
C ASN A 80 9.13 -42.24 60.28
N PRO A 81 8.85 -43.51 59.90
CA PRO A 81 9.18 -44.66 60.73
C PRO A 81 10.67 -45.04 60.68
N SER A 82 11.48 -44.43 59.81
CA SER A 82 12.91 -44.69 59.69
C SER A 82 13.71 -44.12 60.88
N LEU A 83 14.91 -44.66 61.08
CA LEU A 83 15.87 -44.19 62.09
C LEU A 83 16.79 -43.07 61.56
N GLN A 84 16.50 -42.55 60.37
CA GLN A 84 17.22 -41.45 59.72
C GLN A 84 16.22 -40.45 59.16
N SER A 85 16.66 -39.21 58.91
CA SER A 85 15.79 -38.25 58.23
C SER A 85 15.49 -38.69 56.80
N MET A 86 14.32 -38.31 56.31
CA MET A 86 13.90 -38.61 54.94
C MET A 86 13.29 -37.37 54.29
N THR A 87 13.47 -37.27 52.98
CA THR A 87 12.78 -36.29 52.14
C THR A 87 12.02 -37.05 51.07
N PHE A 88 10.72 -36.79 50.96
CA PHE A 88 9.88 -37.38 49.94
C PHE A 88 8.94 -36.34 49.34
N GLU A 89 8.59 -36.56 48.08
CA GLU A 89 7.70 -35.75 47.28
C GLU A 89 6.38 -36.48 47.11
N ILE A 90 5.30 -35.72 47.11
CA ILE A 90 3.96 -36.21 46.81
C ILE A 90 3.57 -35.61 45.47
N ASP A 91 3.57 -36.43 44.43
CA ASP A 91 3.34 -36.00 43.07
C ASP A 91 1.98 -36.46 42.54
N PRO A 92 1.16 -35.55 42.01
CA PRO A 92 -0.11 -35.92 41.39
C PRO A 92 0.11 -36.67 40.08
N SER A 93 -0.73 -37.66 39.81
CA SER A 93 -0.87 -38.26 38.48
C SER A 93 -1.38 -37.25 37.45
N SER A 94 -1.20 -37.56 36.17
CA SER A 94 -1.57 -36.64 35.07
C SER A 94 -3.04 -36.23 35.04
N SER A 95 -3.95 -37.06 35.57
CA SER A 95 -5.38 -36.73 35.67
C SER A 95 -5.69 -35.68 36.75
N LEU A 96 -4.73 -35.42 37.65
CA LEU A 96 -4.81 -34.43 38.72
C LEU A 96 -3.87 -33.25 38.50
N PHE A 97 -3.12 -33.22 37.39
CA PHE A 97 -2.34 -32.04 37.00
C PHE A 97 -3.26 -30.82 36.96
N ASN A 98 -2.80 -29.74 37.57
CA ASN A 98 -3.53 -28.47 37.72
C ASN A 98 -4.64 -28.46 38.80
N TYR A 99 -4.96 -29.61 39.38
CA TYR A 99 -6.00 -29.73 40.42
C TYR A 99 -5.45 -30.03 41.80
N VAL A 100 -4.36 -30.80 41.91
CA VAL A 100 -3.65 -31.03 43.16
C VAL A 100 -2.20 -30.59 42.98
N TYR A 101 -1.69 -29.80 43.91
CA TYR A 101 -0.31 -29.32 43.86
C TYR A 101 0.52 -30.15 44.82
N GLY A 102 1.47 -30.88 44.25
CA GLY A 102 2.42 -31.69 45.00
C GLY A 102 3.28 -30.85 45.95
N THR A 103 3.92 -31.52 46.90
CA THR A 103 4.80 -30.88 47.88
C THR A 103 5.91 -31.82 48.30
N THR A 104 7.03 -31.23 48.70
CA THR A 104 8.20 -31.95 49.22
C THR A 104 8.20 -31.84 50.75
N VAL A 105 8.29 -32.98 51.43
CA VAL A 105 8.26 -33.06 52.88
C VAL A 105 9.56 -33.68 53.37
N THR A 106 10.29 -32.94 54.23
CA THR A 106 11.47 -33.44 54.94
C THR A 106 11.14 -33.66 56.41
N LEU A 107 11.36 -34.88 56.88
CA LEU A 107 11.13 -35.31 58.26
C LEU A 107 12.42 -35.82 58.88
N ALA A 108 12.70 -35.41 60.13
CA ALA A 108 13.72 -36.03 60.95
C ALA A 108 13.34 -37.48 61.30
N SER A 109 14.31 -38.24 61.82
CA SER A 109 14.09 -39.61 62.29
C SER A 109 12.96 -39.66 63.32
N LYS A 110 11.98 -40.56 63.15
CA LYS A 110 10.81 -40.72 64.03
C LYS A 110 9.92 -39.47 64.16
N GLU A 111 10.07 -38.48 63.28
CA GLU A 111 9.26 -37.27 63.32
C GLU A 111 7.86 -37.51 62.73
N ARG A 112 6.84 -36.93 63.38
CA ARG A 112 5.50 -36.77 62.82
C ARG A 112 5.24 -35.27 62.60
N ARG A 113 4.86 -34.89 61.38
CA ARG A 113 4.61 -33.49 61.01
C ARG A 113 3.38 -33.36 60.13
N ASN A 114 2.62 -32.29 60.35
CA ASN A 114 1.54 -31.90 59.45
C ASN A 114 2.11 -31.19 58.22
N PHE A 115 1.51 -31.45 57.08
CA PHE A 115 1.79 -30.75 55.85
C PHE A 115 0.47 -30.54 55.09
N THR A 116 0.51 -29.63 54.12
CA THR A 116 -0.70 -29.21 53.40
C THR A 116 -0.51 -29.47 51.91
N LEU A 117 -1.52 -30.07 51.30
CA LEU A 117 -1.67 -30.13 49.85
C LEU A 117 -2.66 -29.06 49.43
N ASN A 118 -2.32 -28.28 48.42
CA ASN A 118 -3.26 -27.33 47.85
C ASN A 118 -4.10 -28.03 46.78
N VAL A 119 -5.42 -27.82 46.82
CA VAL A 119 -6.38 -28.47 45.92
C VAL A 119 -7.29 -27.43 45.27
N TYR A 120 -7.38 -27.42 43.95
CA TYR A 120 -8.29 -26.55 43.20
C TYR A 120 -9.67 -27.20 43.12
N VAL A 121 -10.71 -26.48 43.55
CA VAL A 121 -12.04 -27.08 43.81
C VAL A 121 -13.17 -26.49 42.97
N ASP A 122 -12.89 -25.47 42.15
CA ASP A 122 -13.93 -24.69 41.47
C ASP A 122 -14.37 -25.28 40.11
N ASP A 123 -13.67 -26.29 39.57
CA ASP A 123 -14.06 -27.02 38.34
C ASP A 123 -14.96 -28.24 38.66
N GLY A 124 -15.28 -29.08 37.68
CA GLY A 124 -15.91 -30.38 37.85
C GLY A 124 -15.05 -31.41 38.63
N SER A 125 -15.71 -32.47 39.10
CA SER A 125 -15.09 -33.55 39.88
C SER A 125 -13.96 -34.28 39.14
N LYS A 126 -12.90 -34.67 39.86
CA LYS A 126 -11.72 -35.37 39.33
C LYS A 126 -11.34 -36.57 40.18
N GLN A 127 -10.71 -37.56 39.57
CA GLN A 127 -10.15 -38.73 40.25
C GLN A 127 -8.74 -39.01 39.71
N GLY A 128 -7.87 -39.52 40.58
CA GLY A 128 -6.52 -39.94 40.20
C GLY A 128 -5.76 -40.50 41.40
N SER A 129 -4.44 -40.55 41.27
CA SER A 129 -3.55 -40.97 42.34
C SER A 129 -2.47 -39.92 42.64
N LEU A 130 -1.92 -39.99 43.85
CA LEU A 130 -0.73 -39.27 44.28
C LEU A 130 0.39 -40.30 44.50
N ALA A 131 1.51 -40.12 43.83
CA ALA A 131 2.72 -40.93 43.98
C ALA A 131 3.60 -40.36 45.08
N ILE A 132 4.30 -41.23 45.81
CA ILE A 132 5.25 -40.87 46.85
C ILE A 132 6.61 -41.42 46.44
N ALA A 133 7.58 -40.53 46.25
CA ALA A 133 8.95 -40.89 45.90
C ALA A 133 9.94 -40.02 46.69
N GLY A 134 11.11 -40.52 47.04
CA GLY A 134 12.05 -39.77 47.87
C GLY A 134 13.30 -40.52 48.23
N THR A 135 14.10 -39.94 49.13
CA THR A 135 15.33 -40.55 49.65
C THR A 135 15.50 -40.32 51.15
N CYS A 136 16.11 -41.29 51.83
CA CYS A 136 16.65 -41.11 53.17
C CYS A 136 17.99 -40.34 53.12
N GLN A 137 18.44 -39.80 54.26
CA GLN A 137 19.68 -39.01 54.38
C GLN A 137 20.93 -39.69 53.79
N ASN A 138 20.99 -41.02 53.85
CA ASN A 138 22.08 -41.83 53.30
C ASN A 138 21.95 -42.10 51.78
N GLY A 139 21.01 -41.45 51.09
CA GLY A 139 20.77 -41.60 49.66
C GLY A 139 19.95 -42.82 49.26
N VAL A 140 19.51 -43.65 50.21
CA VAL A 140 18.68 -44.83 49.91
C VAL A 140 17.26 -44.36 49.52
N PRO A 141 16.70 -44.82 48.38
CA PRO A 141 15.36 -44.44 47.96
C PRO A 141 14.29 -44.90 48.95
N VAL A 142 13.28 -44.06 49.14
CA VAL A 142 12.04 -44.41 49.83
C VAL A 142 11.24 -45.35 48.90
N PRO A 143 10.72 -46.48 49.39
CA PRO A 143 9.86 -47.36 48.59
C PRO A 143 8.66 -46.59 48.03
N GLU A 144 8.39 -46.74 46.73
CA GLU A 144 7.28 -46.04 46.08
C GLU A 144 5.93 -46.40 46.72
N GLY A 145 5.12 -45.38 46.98
CA GLY A 145 3.76 -45.52 47.50
C GLY A 145 2.77 -44.75 46.66
N PHE A 146 1.50 -45.19 46.64
CA PHE A 146 0.43 -44.49 45.95
C PHE A 146 -0.75 -44.27 46.88
N ILE A 147 -1.40 -43.12 46.73
CA ILE A 147 -2.65 -42.78 47.41
C ILE A 147 -3.71 -42.50 46.35
N SER A 148 -4.87 -43.13 46.45
CA SER A 148 -6.02 -42.81 45.61
C SER A 148 -6.64 -41.48 46.05
N PHE A 149 -7.01 -40.63 45.10
CA PHE A 149 -7.49 -39.28 45.37
C PHE A 149 -8.76 -38.96 44.56
N ASN A 150 -9.79 -38.49 45.26
CA ASN A 150 -11.08 -38.12 44.70
C ASN A 150 -11.45 -36.69 45.10
N LEU A 151 -11.69 -35.84 44.11
CA LEU A 151 -12.19 -34.48 44.26
C LEU A 151 -13.63 -34.39 43.77
N GLN A 152 -14.53 -33.94 44.64
CA GLN A 152 -15.84 -33.42 44.25
C GLN A 152 -15.73 -31.92 44.02
N GLY A 153 -15.70 -31.50 42.75
CA GLY A 153 -15.57 -30.11 42.35
C GLY A 153 -16.92 -29.36 42.32
N ARG A 154 -16.90 -28.03 42.30
CA ARG A 154 -18.10 -27.18 42.28
C ARG A 154 -18.74 -27.01 40.89
N GLY A 155 -17.99 -27.25 39.82
CA GLY A 155 -18.47 -27.18 38.44
C GLY A 155 -18.55 -25.76 37.84
N ASN A 156 -17.85 -24.78 38.41
CA ASN A 156 -17.89 -23.38 37.99
C ASN A 156 -16.88 -23.06 36.87
N ALA A 157 -15.59 -23.31 37.09
CA ALA A 157 -14.55 -22.93 36.13
C ALA A 157 -13.30 -23.82 36.23
N ALA A 158 -12.81 -24.31 35.09
CA ALA A 158 -11.54 -25.03 34.98
C ALA A 158 -10.33 -24.16 35.36
N PRO A 159 -9.25 -24.74 35.93
CA PRO A 159 -8.01 -24.02 36.19
C PRO A 159 -7.38 -23.57 34.87
N GLN A 160 -6.81 -22.36 34.83
CA GLN A 160 -6.14 -21.85 33.63
C GLN A 160 -4.84 -22.61 33.36
N THR A 161 -4.62 -23.03 32.11
CA THR A 161 -3.45 -23.82 31.70
C THR A 161 -2.48 -22.99 30.86
N CYS A 162 -1.21 -23.00 31.28
CA CYS A 162 -0.09 -22.45 30.52
C CYS A 162 0.54 -23.57 29.63
N SER A 163 1.22 -23.21 28.55
CA SER A 163 1.53 -24.03 27.34
C SER A 163 2.32 -25.34 27.51
N ASN A 164 2.66 -25.78 28.73
CA ASN A 164 3.28 -27.08 28.98
C ASN A 164 2.54 -27.84 30.10
N ASN A 165 2.08 -29.03 29.74
CA ASN A 165 1.12 -29.91 30.45
C ASN A 165 1.54 -30.47 31.82
N ARG A 166 2.28 -29.74 32.68
CA ARG A 166 2.63 -30.27 34.02
C ARG A 166 2.42 -29.33 35.22
N PHE A 167 2.18 -28.03 35.05
CA PHE A 167 1.86 -27.15 36.18
C PHE A 167 0.84 -26.07 35.82
N SER A 168 -0.13 -25.87 36.72
CA SER A 168 -1.14 -24.81 36.61
C SER A 168 -0.53 -23.51 37.07
N CYS A 169 -0.90 -22.44 36.38
CA CYS A 169 -0.55 -21.07 36.73
C CYS A 169 -1.27 -20.76 38.07
N GLY A 170 -0.57 -21.00 39.19
CA GLY A 170 -1.14 -20.95 40.53
C GLY A 170 -1.64 -19.55 40.95
N VAL A 171 -2.87 -19.53 41.47
CA VAL A 171 -3.42 -18.67 42.55
C VAL A 171 -3.39 -17.14 42.46
N TYR A 172 -3.17 -16.52 41.30
CA TYR A 172 -3.36 -15.06 41.18
C TYR A 172 -4.11 -14.71 39.89
N PRO A 173 -5.44 -14.44 39.96
CA PRO A 173 -6.28 -14.15 38.78
C PRO A 173 -5.95 -12.84 38.06
N ASP A 174 -4.97 -12.08 38.55
CA ASP A 174 -4.67 -10.70 38.18
C ASP A 174 -3.17 -10.45 37.90
N CYS A 175 -2.40 -11.51 37.64
CA CYS A 175 -0.98 -11.43 37.27
C CYS A 175 -0.70 -12.07 35.91
N GLN A 176 0.14 -11.42 35.09
CA GLN A 176 0.55 -11.85 33.75
C GLN A 176 2.05 -12.20 33.77
N ASP A 177 2.40 -13.37 33.24
CA ASP A 177 3.79 -13.80 33.00
C ASP A 177 4.32 -13.05 31.77
N LEU A 178 5.51 -12.46 31.88
CA LEU A 178 6.06 -11.55 30.86
C LEU A 178 7.29 -12.08 30.12
N THR A 179 7.63 -13.38 30.16
CA THR A 179 8.78 -13.89 29.38
C THR A 179 8.59 -15.27 28.76
N GLN A 180 8.91 -15.39 27.46
CA GLN A 180 8.84 -16.61 26.65
C GLN A 180 10.09 -17.52 26.75
N TYR A 181 10.87 -17.52 27.83
CA TYR A 181 12.02 -18.43 27.95
C TYR A 181 12.21 -18.96 29.38
N ASP A 182 12.63 -20.23 29.44
CA ASP A 182 12.92 -21.00 30.64
C ASP A 182 14.17 -20.47 31.37
N GLY A 183 14.11 -20.32 32.70
CA GLY A 183 15.27 -20.23 33.60
C GLY A 183 16.01 -18.89 33.71
N CYS A 184 15.94 -18.28 34.91
CA CYS A 184 16.80 -17.20 35.43
C CYS A 184 16.75 -15.82 34.72
N ASN A 185 16.44 -14.74 35.47
CA ASN A 185 16.55 -13.36 35.00
C ASN A 185 17.30 -12.51 36.06
N GLN A 186 18.35 -11.80 35.64
CA GLN A 186 19.23 -11.00 36.51
C GLN A 186 19.79 -11.74 37.75
N GLY A 187 20.01 -13.06 37.65
CA GLY A 187 20.47 -13.89 38.75
C GLY A 187 19.37 -14.50 39.63
N TYR A 188 18.10 -14.17 39.40
CA TYR A 188 16.95 -14.62 40.21
C TYR A 188 15.96 -15.48 39.42
N ASN A 189 15.16 -16.27 40.14
CA ASN A 189 14.13 -17.13 39.54
C ASN A 189 12.81 -16.39 39.37
N ARG A 190 12.29 -16.29 38.12
CA ARG A 190 10.92 -15.87 37.68
C ARG A 190 10.43 -14.47 38.12
N VAL A 191 9.73 -13.78 37.20
CA VAL A 191 9.13 -12.44 37.41
C VAL A 191 7.63 -12.50 37.08
N TYR A 192 6.78 -11.91 37.94
CA TYR A 192 5.35 -11.71 37.68
C TYR A 192 5.00 -10.22 37.73
N SER A 193 4.14 -9.75 36.81
CA SER A 193 3.53 -8.42 36.87
C SER A 193 2.04 -8.53 37.21
N CYS A 194 1.56 -7.75 38.18
CA CYS A 194 0.16 -7.74 38.63
C CYS A 194 -0.44 -6.33 38.51
N SER A 195 -1.78 -6.23 38.49
CA SER A 195 -2.62 -5.07 38.13
C SER A 195 -2.42 -3.72 38.87
N GLN A 196 -1.36 -3.54 39.68
CA GLN A 196 -1.00 -2.27 40.33
C GLN A 196 0.48 -1.86 40.14
N ASN A 197 1.17 -2.35 39.11
CA ASN A 197 2.56 -1.97 38.79
C ASN A 197 3.57 -2.19 39.94
N LYS A 198 3.31 -3.15 40.83
CA LYS A 198 4.30 -3.60 41.83
C LYS A 198 4.88 -4.94 41.38
N PRO A 199 6.18 -5.00 41.00
CA PRO A 199 6.85 -6.28 40.80
C PRO A 199 6.83 -7.05 42.12
N LYS A 200 6.49 -8.34 42.09
CA LYS A 200 6.74 -9.25 43.22
C LYS A 200 7.73 -10.33 42.80
N TYR A 201 8.89 -10.30 43.46
CA TYR A 201 9.97 -11.26 43.31
C TYR A 201 9.62 -12.58 44.00
N SER A 202 10.02 -13.70 43.40
CA SER A 202 10.41 -14.87 44.18
C SER A 202 11.64 -14.49 44.99
N GLN A 203 11.56 -14.52 46.32
CA GLN A 203 12.59 -14.00 47.24
C GLN A 203 13.92 -14.80 47.27
N SER A 204 14.25 -15.57 46.24
CA SER A 204 15.39 -16.50 46.29
C SER A 204 16.18 -16.53 44.98
N CYS A 205 17.40 -16.00 44.98
CA CYS A 205 18.40 -16.37 43.97
C CYS A 205 18.76 -17.87 44.08
N SER A 206 19.44 -18.40 43.08
CA SER A 206 20.08 -19.72 43.15
C SER A 206 21.50 -19.63 42.59
N ASN A 207 22.41 -20.48 43.04
CA ASN A 207 23.77 -20.53 42.46
C ASN A 207 23.71 -20.75 40.95
N PHE A 208 22.80 -21.59 40.47
CA PHE A 208 22.55 -21.80 39.05
C PHE A 208 22.22 -20.49 38.32
N CYS A 209 21.27 -19.71 38.83
CA CYS A 209 20.91 -18.43 38.22
C CYS A 209 22.00 -17.36 38.37
N CYS A 210 22.67 -17.29 39.51
CA CYS A 210 23.78 -16.36 39.70
C CYS A 210 24.95 -16.68 38.76
N GLN A 211 25.25 -17.96 38.53
CA GLN A 211 26.33 -18.39 37.65
C GLN A 211 26.03 -18.24 36.16
N GLN A 212 24.76 -18.39 35.77
CA GLN A 212 24.30 -18.05 34.41
C GLN A 212 24.40 -16.55 34.13
N TYR A 213 24.17 -15.70 35.15
CA TYR A 213 24.12 -14.24 34.98
C TYR A 213 25.47 -13.53 35.20
N TYR A 214 26.21 -13.86 36.27
CA TYR A 214 27.49 -13.24 36.64
C TYR A 214 28.73 -14.13 36.34
N GLY A 215 28.53 -15.26 35.66
CA GLY A 215 29.60 -16.21 35.30
C GLY A 215 29.91 -17.25 36.37
N SER A 216 30.75 -18.25 36.02
CA SER A 216 30.99 -19.47 36.82
C SER A 216 31.44 -19.26 38.27
N GLN A 217 31.96 -18.07 38.60
CA GLN A 217 32.45 -17.70 39.93
C GLN A 217 31.37 -17.12 40.85
N ALA A 218 30.16 -16.85 40.34
CA ALA A 218 29.10 -16.22 41.10
C ALA A 218 28.38 -17.19 42.05
N SER A 219 27.83 -16.66 43.14
CA SER A 219 27.10 -17.45 44.14
C SER A 219 25.91 -16.67 44.71
N CYS A 220 24.86 -17.37 45.10
CA CYS A 220 23.72 -16.84 45.82
C CYS A 220 24.02 -16.84 47.32
N GLN A 221 24.03 -15.67 47.95
CA GLN A 221 24.36 -15.50 49.37
C GLN A 221 23.23 -14.78 50.11
N SER A 222 23.04 -15.09 51.39
CA SER A 222 22.06 -14.38 52.23
C SER A 222 22.74 -13.20 52.92
N ILE A 223 22.37 -11.98 52.51
CA ILE A 223 22.84 -10.72 53.12
C ILE A 223 21.65 -10.09 53.84
N ASN A 224 21.74 -9.92 55.16
CA ASN A 224 20.65 -9.39 55.99
C ASN A 224 19.29 -10.11 55.83
N GLY A 225 19.32 -11.43 55.58
CA GLY A 225 18.12 -12.26 55.42
C GLY A 225 17.51 -12.20 54.02
N ILE A 226 18.16 -11.54 53.05
CA ILE A 226 17.72 -11.46 51.65
C ILE A 226 18.71 -12.23 50.79
N SER A 227 18.19 -13.20 50.03
CA SER A 227 18.98 -14.01 49.10
C SER A 227 19.40 -13.13 47.91
N THR A 228 20.71 -12.89 47.77
CA THR A 228 21.31 -11.94 46.81
C THR A 228 22.42 -12.61 46.01
N CYS A 229 22.46 -12.41 44.69
CA CYS A 229 23.59 -12.89 43.87
C CYS A 229 24.84 -12.04 44.07
N VAL A 230 25.97 -12.70 44.28
CA VAL A 230 27.29 -12.09 44.50
C VAL A 230 28.25 -12.62 43.43
N GLY A 231 28.70 -11.75 42.52
CA GLY A 231 29.73 -12.02 41.50
C GLY A 231 31.13 -11.50 41.90
N PRO A 232 32.20 -11.81 41.16
CA PRO A 232 33.54 -11.34 41.47
C PRO A 232 33.62 -9.82 41.24
N ALA A 233 33.93 -9.06 42.29
CA ALA A 233 34.21 -7.62 42.29
C ALA A 233 33.34 -6.76 41.34
N GLY A 234 32.04 -6.73 41.64
CA GLY A 234 31.18 -5.55 41.67
C GLY A 234 31.30 -4.50 40.57
N CYS A 235 30.63 -4.74 39.44
CA CYS A 235 30.01 -3.68 38.65
C CYS A 235 28.76 -4.24 37.96
N VAL A 236 27.78 -3.37 37.68
CA VAL A 236 26.55 -3.69 36.97
C VAL A 236 26.63 -3.01 35.61
N ASP A 237 26.35 -3.74 34.53
CA ASP A 237 26.25 -3.13 33.20
C ASP A 237 25.14 -2.07 33.21
N GLU A 238 25.52 -0.81 33.06
CA GLU A 238 24.60 0.33 33.02
C GLU A 238 23.88 0.45 31.66
N CYS A 239 24.39 -0.23 30.63
CA CYS A 239 23.90 -0.17 29.26
C CYS A 239 24.19 -1.47 28.47
N SER A 240 23.47 -1.68 27.36
CA SER A 240 23.61 -2.91 26.54
C SER A 240 23.67 -2.68 25.02
N PHE A 241 23.58 -1.42 24.55
CA PHE A 241 23.56 -1.06 23.13
C PHE A 241 24.97 -0.99 22.51
N THR A 242 25.06 -1.20 21.19
CA THR A 242 26.34 -1.30 20.45
C THR A 242 26.73 -0.03 19.68
N SER A 243 25.81 0.92 19.54
CA SER A 243 26.00 2.24 18.93
C SER A 243 25.50 3.31 19.87
N ASN A 244 25.95 4.57 19.68
CA ASN A 244 25.47 5.68 20.49
C ASN A 244 23.93 5.72 20.52
N GLN A 245 23.36 6.06 21.68
CA GLN A 245 21.93 6.20 21.90
C GLN A 245 21.64 7.54 22.53
N CYS A 246 20.43 8.04 22.31
CA CYS A 246 19.94 9.24 22.96
C CYS A 246 19.15 8.89 24.22
N ASP A 247 19.47 9.56 25.32
CA ASP A 247 18.65 9.59 26.53
C ASP A 247 18.47 11.04 26.98
N GLY A 248 17.23 11.52 26.97
CA GLY A 248 16.94 12.94 27.05
C GLY A 248 17.58 13.73 25.90
N ASN A 249 18.32 14.80 26.21
CA ASN A 249 19.02 15.63 25.23
C ASN A 249 20.53 15.34 25.15
N ASN A 250 20.92 14.13 25.49
CA ASN A 250 22.31 13.72 25.64
C ASN A 250 22.59 12.44 24.84
N VAL A 251 23.76 12.38 24.21
CA VAL A 251 24.28 11.21 23.50
C VAL A 251 25.09 10.37 24.48
N TYR A 252 24.76 9.09 24.61
CA TYR A 252 25.52 8.14 25.42
C TYR A 252 26.07 7.00 24.56
N SER A 253 27.27 6.55 24.89
CA SER A 253 27.87 5.31 24.36
C SER A 253 27.93 4.27 25.45
N CYS A 254 27.98 3.00 25.06
CA CYS A 254 28.16 1.90 26.00
C CYS A 254 29.56 1.32 25.89
N THR A 255 30.43 1.57 26.87
CA THR A 255 31.85 1.17 26.81
C THR A 255 32.23 0.25 27.96
N VAL A 256 33.10 -0.72 27.68
CA VAL A 256 33.63 -1.62 28.70
C VAL A 256 34.72 -0.90 29.50
N GLY A 257 34.51 -0.75 30.80
CA GLY A 257 35.46 -0.17 31.74
C GLY A 257 36.59 -1.13 32.11
N ASN A 258 37.56 -0.62 32.88
CA ASN A 258 38.72 -1.41 33.36
C ASN A 258 38.32 -2.52 34.37
N ASP A 259 37.09 -2.47 34.87
CA ASP A 259 36.45 -3.48 35.72
C ASP A 259 35.75 -4.59 34.93
N GLY A 260 35.71 -4.48 33.59
CA GLY A 260 35.10 -5.46 32.69
C GLY A 260 33.59 -5.30 32.49
N CYS A 261 32.94 -4.31 33.11
CA CYS A 261 31.52 -4.01 32.91
C CYS A 261 31.29 -2.88 31.90
N LYS A 262 30.08 -2.83 31.35
CA LYS A 262 29.62 -1.79 30.43
C LYS A 262 29.05 -0.60 31.17
N HIS A 263 29.72 0.55 31.03
CA HIS A 263 29.29 1.82 31.63
C HIS A 263 28.58 2.70 30.60
N LEU A 264 27.56 3.42 31.05
CA LEU A 264 26.84 4.40 30.26
C LEU A 264 27.66 5.69 30.25
N VAL A 265 28.40 5.93 29.19
CA VAL A 265 29.30 7.08 29.09
C VAL A 265 28.64 8.18 28.27
N LEU A 266 28.39 9.33 28.91
CA LEU A 266 27.98 10.54 28.23
C LEU A 266 29.05 10.95 27.22
N GLN A 267 28.71 10.91 25.93
CA GLN A 267 29.59 11.35 24.85
C GLN A 267 29.46 12.85 24.63
N GLU A 268 28.22 13.33 24.56
CA GLU A 268 27.92 14.71 24.24
C GLU A 268 26.60 15.13 24.90
N SER A 269 26.56 16.35 25.43
CA SER A 269 25.30 17.00 25.79
C SER A 269 24.92 17.95 24.67
N CYS A 270 23.74 17.78 24.08
CA CYS A 270 23.39 18.51 22.88
C CYS A 270 23.08 20.00 23.15
N GLY A 271 22.91 20.42 24.41
CA GLY A 271 22.66 21.83 24.74
C GLY A 271 21.37 22.34 24.07
N THR A 272 21.50 23.28 23.12
CA THR A 272 20.38 23.76 22.28
C THR A 272 20.06 22.83 21.10
N ASN A 273 20.95 21.89 20.77
CA ASN A 273 20.75 20.88 19.75
C ASN A 273 19.87 19.74 20.26
N ILE A 274 19.31 18.93 19.37
CA ILE A 274 18.44 17.78 19.70
C ILE A 274 19.24 16.48 19.55
N CYS A 275 19.22 15.63 20.57
CA CYS A 275 19.73 14.27 20.43
C CYS A 275 18.75 13.41 19.61
N SER A 276 19.20 12.84 18.49
CA SER A 276 18.46 11.79 17.77
C SER A 276 19.40 10.78 17.12
N ASP A 277 18.97 9.51 17.08
CA ASP A 277 19.72 8.36 16.55
C ASP A 277 21.20 8.31 17.01
N GLY A 278 21.45 8.71 18.26
CA GLY A 278 22.78 8.66 18.89
C GLY A 278 23.73 9.80 18.50
N SER A 279 23.21 10.94 18.01
CA SER A 279 24.00 12.12 17.65
C SER A 279 23.29 13.42 18.04
N CYS A 280 24.05 14.49 18.29
CA CYS A 280 23.50 15.83 18.49
C CYS A 280 23.28 16.54 17.15
N LEU A 281 22.04 16.94 16.89
CA LEU A 281 21.62 17.52 15.63
C LEU A 281 21.11 18.96 15.83
N ASP A 282 21.56 19.88 14.99
CA ASP A 282 21.15 21.29 15.04
C ASP A 282 19.68 21.44 14.57
N PRO A 283 18.74 21.91 15.42
CA PRO A 283 17.33 22.06 15.08
C PRO A 283 17.10 23.02 13.91
N SER A 284 18.00 24.00 13.72
CA SER A 284 17.93 24.96 12.62
C SER A 284 18.34 24.37 11.27
N SER A 285 18.94 23.17 11.26
CA SER A 285 19.33 22.47 10.03
C SER A 285 18.20 21.66 9.39
N PHE A 286 17.03 21.54 10.05
CA PHE A 286 15.91 20.75 9.56
C PHE A 286 14.79 21.60 8.96
N LYS A 287 14.15 21.08 7.91
CA LYS A 287 12.93 21.66 7.31
C LYS A 287 11.74 21.68 8.28
N GLY A 288 11.75 20.74 9.23
CA GLY A 288 10.70 20.53 10.23
C GLY A 288 10.80 19.14 10.85
N LYS A 289 9.81 18.80 11.68
CA LYS A 289 9.73 17.56 12.45
C LYS A 289 8.54 16.70 12.02
N ILE A 290 8.81 15.44 11.72
CA ILE A 290 7.82 14.45 11.32
C ILE A 290 7.68 13.37 12.39
N ALA A 291 6.44 13.14 12.81
CA ALA A 291 6.05 12.00 13.64
C ALA A 291 5.60 10.85 12.72
N LEU A 292 6.46 9.86 12.53
CA LEU A 292 6.14 8.65 11.77
C LEU A 292 5.41 7.65 12.68
N ILE A 293 4.15 7.37 12.32
CA ILE A 293 3.26 6.48 13.05
C ILE A 293 3.44 5.07 12.49
N CYS A 294 3.97 4.17 13.31
CA CYS A 294 4.34 2.82 12.91
C CYS A 294 3.53 1.77 13.69
N LYS A 295 3.64 0.51 13.28
CA LYS A 295 3.06 -0.61 14.05
C LYS A 295 3.80 -0.88 15.35
N ASP A 296 5.13 -0.79 15.32
CA ASP A 296 6.03 -0.96 16.45
C ASP A 296 7.07 0.17 16.52
N ASN A 297 7.93 0.15 17.54
CA ASN A 297 8.94 1.22 17.73
C ASN A 297 10.15 1.11 16.80
N THR A 298 10.23 0.07 15.96
CA THR A 298 11.35 -0.11 15.01
C THR A 298 11.07 0.58 13.67
N CYS A 299 9.79 0.72 13.29
CA CYS A 299 9.38 1.32 12.02
C CYS A 299 10.06 0.69 10.80
N THR A 300 10.12 -0.65 10.77
CA THR A 300 10.81 -1.42 9.72
C THR A 300 9.86 -2.22 8.83
N GLU A 301 8.55 -2.07 8.99
CA GLU A 301 7.56 -2.80 8.19
C GLU A 301 7.28 -2.08 6.87
N GLY A 302 7.08 -2.84 5.80
CA GLY A 302 6.72 -2.27 4.49
C GLY A 302 7.71 -1.21 4.02
N ILE A 303 7.19 -0.02 3.72
CA ILE A 303 8.00 1.11 3.25
C ILE A 303 8.50 2.04 4.37
N GLU A 304 8.15 1.79 5.64
CA GLU A 304 8.41 2.72 6.77
C GLU A 304 9.89 3.10 6.88
N GLY A 305 10.80 2.12 6.77
CA GLY A 305 12.24 2.36 6.83
C GLY A 305 12.78 3.13 5.62
N ASP A 306 12.29 2.83 4.42
CA ASP A 306 12.65 3.54 3.19
C ASP A 306 12.14 5.00 3.25
N LEU A 307 10.92 5.23 3.74
CA LEU A 307 10.33 6.55 3.92
C LEU A 307 11.09 7.36 4.98
N LYS A 308 11.43 6.77 6.14
CA LYS A 308 12.22 7.43 7.19
C LYS A 308 13.55 7.92 6.61
N ASN A 309 14.26 7.04 5.89
CA ASN A 309 15.55 7.37 5.28
C ASN A 309 15.40 8.46 4.21
N TRP A 310 14.38 8.36 3.37
CA TRP A 310 14.13 9.34 2.32
C TRP A 310 13.80 10.72 2.90
N LEU A 311 12.89 10.82 3.87
CA LEU A 311 12.55 12.08 4.55
C LEU A 311 13.77 12.70 5.24
N THR A 312 14.58 11.87 5.92
CA THR A 312 15.83 12.33 6.54
C THR A 312 16.79 12.88 5.49
N SER A 313 16.91 12.24 4.33
CA SER A 313 17.73 12.72 3.21
C SER A 313 17.23 14.05 2.61
N LYS A 314 15.95 14.36 2.76
CA LYS A 314 15.34 15.65 2.37
C LYS A 314 15.44 16.72 3.46
N GLY A 315 16.12 16.44 4.57
CA GLY A 315 16.36 17.40 5.64
C GLY A 315 15.24 17.47 6.68
N TRP A 316 14.37 16.45 6.78
CA TRP A 316 13.40 16.35 7.85
C TRP A 316 13.97 15.66 9.08
N PHE A 317 13.57 16.11 10.26
CA PHE A 317 13.79 15.37 11.50
C PHE A 317 12.66 14.37 11.70
N VAL A 318 12.94 13.06 11.64
CA VAL A 318 11.91 12.02 11.65
C VAL A 318 12.03 11.13 12.89
N THR A 319 10.98 11.12 13.71
CA THR A 319 10.86 10.18 14.83
C THR A 319 9.78 9.16 14.54
N GLY A 320 10.12 7.88 14.61
CA GLY A 320 9.18 6.78 14.44
C GLY A 320 8.83 6.10 15.76
N LYS A 321 7.54 5.89 16.03
CA LYS A 321 7.06 5.11 17.18
C LYS A 321 5.79 4.35 16.85
N ALA A 322 5.51 3.32 17.64
CA ALA A 322 4.24 2.61 17.60
C ALA A 322 3.06 3.58 17.77
N TYR A 323 1.97 3.37 17.04
CA TYR A 323 0.81 4.26 17.03
C TYR A 323 0.18 4.54 18.41
N ASN A 324 0.33 3.60 19.34
CA ASN A 324 -0.19 3.69 20.72
C ASN A 324 0.83 4.22 21.73
N ALA A 325 2.07 4.51 21.32
CA ALA A 325 3.14 5.04 22.17
C ALA A 325 3.19 6.58 22.17
N TRP A 326 2.48 7.24 21.26
CA TRP A 326 2.46 8.70 21.14
C TRP A 326 1.60 9.36 22.22
N LEU A 327 2.19 10.33 22.93
CA LEU A 327 1.47 11.21 23.85
C LEU A 327 1.01 12.48 23.13
N GLY A 328 -0.16 13.01 23.51
CA GLY A 328 -0.68 14.23 22.89
C GLY A 328 0.26 15.43 23.08
N SER A 329 0.85 15.59 24.26
CA SER A 329 1.83 16.64 24.55
C SER A 329 3.14 16.49 23.78
N GLU A 330 3.49 15.27 23.38
CA GLU A 330 4.67 15.02 22.58
C GLU A 330 4.44 15.45 21.13
N LEU A 331 3.27 15.12 20.57
CA LEU A 331 2.90 15.48 19.20
C LEU A 331 2.81 17.00 18.98
N ASP A 332 2.62 17.80 20.03
CA ASP A 332 2.67 19.27 19.95
C ASP A 332 4.03 19.82 19.48
N GLY A 333 5.09 19.02 19.58
CA GLY A 333 6.43 19.37 19.10
C GLY A 333 6.73 18.95 17.66
N TYR A 334 5.76 18.44 16.91
CA TYR A 334 5.92 17.94 15.53
C TYR A 334 5.04 18.72 14.55
N ASP A 335 5.50 18.86 13.31
CA ASP A 335 4.82 19.64 12.27
C ASP A 335 3.85 18.79 11.45
N VAL A 336 4.18 17.51 11.23
CA VAL A 336 3.37 16.59 10.40
C VAL A 336 3.37 15.19 11.03
N MET A 337 2.19 14.56 11.08
CA MET A 337 2.07 13.12 11.33
C MET A 337 2.03 12.37 10.00
N VAL A 338 2.74 11.25 9.91
CA VAL A 338 2.82 10.45 8.69
C VAL A 338 2.54 8.99 9.02
N CYS A 339 1.79 8.31 8.17
CA CYS A 339 1.55 6.89 8.34
C CYS A 339 1.51 6.16 7.00
N THR A 340 2.01 4.92 6.97
CA THR A 340 2.17 4.15 5.73
C THR A 340 1.36 2.85 5.66
N ASP A 341 1.16 2.13 6.78
CA ASP A 341 0.43 0.85 6.81
C ASP A 341 -0.97 1.02 7.40
N GLU A 342 -2.00 0.94 6.55
CA GLU A 342 -3.40 1.16 6.92
C GLU A 342 -4.03 0.10 7.82
N ASN A 343 -3.45 -1.11 7.90
CA ASN A 343 -4.02 -2.21 8.68
C ASN A 343 -3.44 -2.30 10.09
N THR A 344 -2.18 -1.91 10.27
CA THR A 344 -1.46 -2.17 11.52
C THR A 344 -0.92 -0.91 12.19
N ALA A 345 -0.39 0.05 11.42
CA ALA A 345 0.21 1.28 11.92
C ALA A 345 -0.79 2.45 11.99
N CYS A 346 -1.61 2.63 10.95
CA CYS A 346 -2.53 3.77 10.84
C CYS A 346 -3.84 3.53 11.61
N LYS A 347 -3.73 3.24 12.90
CA LYS A 347 -4.89 3.07 13.80
C LYS A 347 -5.29 4.38 14.48
N ALA A 348 -5.47 5.46 13.70
CA ALA A 348 -6.09 6.67 14.23
C ALA A 348 -7.61 6.48 14.32
N GLU A 349 -8.05 5.57 15.19
CA GLU A 349 -9.46 5.35 15.46
C GLU A 349 -10.07 6.57 16.15
N PRO A 350 -11.38 6.84 15.96
CA PRO A 350 -12.07 7.89 16.70
C PRO A 350 -11.80 7.79 18.21
N GLY A 351 -11.28 8.88 18.79
CA GLY A 351 -10.91 8.96 20.20
C GLY A 351 -9.43 8.66 20.51
N SER A 352 -8.65 8.14 19.56
CA SER A 352 -7.19 8.01 19.71
C SER A 352 -6.50 9.38 19.74
N VAL A 353 -5.28 9.43 20.30
CA VAL A 353 -4.47 10.65 20.38
C VAL A 353 -4.23 11.25 18.98
N ILE A 354 -3.81 10.42 18.03
CA ILE A 354 -3.53 10.79 16.64
C ILE A 354 -4.81 11.33 15.98
N TYR A 355 -5.95 10.66 16.16
CA TYR A 355 -7.21 11.10 15.59
C TYR A 355 -7.62 12.48 16.12
N ASN A 356 -7.55 12.65 17.44
CA ASN A 356 -7.95 13.89 18.08
C ASN A 356 -7.03 15.07 17.69
N LYS A 357 -5.73 14.82 17.54
CA LYS A 357 -4.76 15.82 17.10
C LYS A 357 -5.07 16.35 15.71
N HIS A 358 -5.32 15.46 14.75
CA HIS A 358 -5.65 15.87 13.39
C HIS A 358 -7.04 16.51 13.30
N LYS A 359 -8.06 15.86 13.88
CA LYS A 359 -9.48 16.22 13.67
C LYS A 359 -9.94 17.43 14.47
N PHE A 360 -9.32 17.70 15.62
CA PHE A 360 -9.77 18.74 16.54
C PHE A 360 -8.69 19.75 16.93
N GLN A 361 -7.41 19.48 16.66
CA GLN A 361 -6.29 20.35 17.07
C GLN A 361 -5.44 20.81 15.89
N GLY A 362 -5.92 20.66 14.66
CA GLY A 362 -5.27 21.26 13.49
C GLY A 362 -3.98 20.59 13.02
N MET A 363 -3.58 19.44 13.59
CA MET A 363 -2.29 18.83 13.26
C MET A 363 -2.30 18.19 11.86
N PRO A 364 -1.37 18.52 10.95
CA PRO A 364 -1.30 17.93 9.61
C PRO A 364 -1.07 16.42 9.62
N PHE A 365 -1.61 15.73 8.61
CA PHE A 365 -1.50 14.29 8.45
C PHE A 365 -1.25 13.89 6.99
N VAL A 366 -0.27 13.01 6.75
CA VAL A 366 -0.01 12.42 5.43
C VAL A 366 -0.19 10.90 5.51
N GLU A 367 -1.09 10.37 4.69
CA GLU A 367 -1.28 8.93 4.48
C GLU A 367 -0.53 8.52 3.20
N VAL A 368 0.46 7.63 3.32
CA VAL A 368 1.24 7.13 2.20
C VAL A 368 0.94 5.64 2.03
N ALA A 369 0.04 5.30 1.12
CA ALA A 369 -0.49 3.96 1.05
C ALA A 369 0.51 2.94 0.50
N ASP A 370 0.84 1.96 1.33
CA ASP A 370 1.55 0.74 0.94
C ASP A 370 0.64 -0.50 0.90
N TYR A 371 -0.63 -0.35 1.31
CA TYR A 371 -1.66 -1.38 1.25
C TYR A 371 -2.93 -0.94 0.46
N ARG A 372 -3.95 -1.82 0.41
CA ARG A 372 -5.15 -1.67 -0.45
C ARG A 372 -6.24 -0.73 0.09
N TYR A 373 -5.95 0.17 1.02
CA TYR A 373 -6.99 1.00 1.65
C TYR A 373 -6.58 2.47 1.73
N ALA A 374 -7.56 3.37 1.63
CA ALA A 374 -7.44 4.77 2.03
C ALA A 374 -8.07 4.93 3.42
N GLY A 375 -7.46 4.26 4.40
CA GLY A 375 -8.03 4.02 5.71
C GLY A 375 -8.19 5.30 6.52
N GLN A 376 -7.19 6.17 6.49
CA GLN A 376 -7.19 7.41 7.26
C GLN A 376 -8.06 8.47 6.60
N ALA A 377 -7.99 8.58 5.28
CA ALA A 377 -8.89 9.43 4.50
C ALA A 377 -10.37 9.13 4.82
N PHE A 378 -10.74 7.86 4.95
CA PHE A 378 -12.10 7.46 5.35
C PHE A 378 -12.42 7.76 6.81
N LYS A 379 -11.55 7.40 7.76
CA LYS A 379 -11.78 7.67 9.20
C LYS A 379 -11.87 9.16 9.50
N PHE A 380 -11.10 9.98 8.78
CA PHE A 380 -11.17 11.43 8.86
C PHE A 380 -12.30 12.04 8.03
N ASP A 381 -13.19 11.23 7.45
CA ASP A 381 -14.39 11.68 6.78
C ASP A 381 -14.12 12.51 5.51
N TYR A 382 -12.99 12.25 4.83
CA TYR A 382 -12.62 12.88 3.55
C TYR A 382 -13.10 12.08 2.35
N THR A 383 -13.30 10.78 2.53
CA THR A 383 -13.86 9.90 1.52
C THR A 383 -15.14 9.24 2.05
N SER A 384 -16.05 8.87 1.16
CA SER A 384 -17.26 8.11 1.50
C SER A 384 -17.01 6.59 1.54
N ASN A 385 -15.84 6.14 1.11
CA ASN A 385 -15.44 4.74 1.08
C ASN A 385 -13.92 4.60 1.27
N PHE A 386 -13.48 3.49 1.87
CA PHE A 386 -12.06 3.17 2.09
C PHE A 386 -11.53 2.11 1.10
N TYR A 387 -12.41 1.44 0.35
CA TYR A 387 -11.99 0.44 -0.65
C TYR A 387 -11.36 1.10 -1.87
N THR A 388 -10.11 0.75 -2.12
CA THR A 388 -9.35 1.22 -3.29
C THR A 388 -9.27 0.14 -4.35
N VAL A 389 -8.86 0.53 -5.56
CA VAL A 389 -8.54 -0.36 -6.66
C VAL A 389 -7.02 -0.31 -6.88
N LEU A 390 -6.44 -1.41 -7.33
CA LEU A 390 -5.04 -1.42 -7.77
C LEU A 390 -5.01 -1.17 -9.28
N THR A 391 -4.18 -0.22 -9.71
CA THR A 391 -3.86 -0.02 -11.13
C THR A 391 -2.36 -0.01 -11.35
N THR A 392 -1.93 -0.14 -12.60
CA THR A 392 -0.52 -0.18 -13.00
C THR A 392 -0.20 1.01 -13.87
N GLY A 393 0.91 1.69 -13.59
CA GLY A 393 1.39 2.83 -14.36
C GLY A 393 2.74 3.30 -13.85
N SER A 394 3.32 4.29 -14.51
CA SER A 394 4.58 4.93 -14.14
C SER A 394 4.48 6.44 -13.98
N ASP A 395 3.44 7.04 -14.57
CA ASP A 395 3.18 8.47 -14.60
C ASP A 395 1.90 8.82 -13.84
N LEU A 396 1.80 10.08 -13.42
CA LEU A 396 0.54 10.70 -13.00
C LEU A 396 0.03 11.68 -14.05
N ILE A 397 -1.27 11.78 -14.18
CA ILE A 397 -1.96 12.82 -14.93
C ILE A 397 -2.49 13.85 -13.93
N VAL A 398 -2.00 15.09 -14.03
CA VAL A 398 -2.38 16.17 -13.10
C VAL A 398 -3.82 16.60 -13.40
N THR A 399 -4.69 16.51 -12.39
CA THR A 399 -6.12 16.87 -12.52
C THR A 399 -6.39 18.32 -12.12
N ASP A 400 -5.58 18.89 -11.22
CA ASP A 400 -5.58 20.33 -10.88
C ASP A 400 -4.20 20.94 -11.16
N THR A 401 -4.00 21.48 -12.37
CA THR A 401 -2.73 22.13 -12.76
C THR A 401 -2.48 23.47 -12.08
N LYS A 402 -3.48 24.01 -11.37
CA LYS A 402 -3.40 25.33 -10.71
C LYS A 402 -3.08 25.21 -9.23
N ASP A 403 -3.14 24.02 -8.66
CA ASP A 403 -2.84 23.82 -7.26
C ASP A 403 -1.35 23.99 -6.97
N VAL A 404 -0.99 24.69 -5.90
CA VAL A 404 0.40 25.04 -5.55
C VAL A 404 1.34 23.83 -5.41
N VAL A 405 0.80 22.63 -5.16
CA VAL A 405 1.55 21.38 -5.07
C VAL A 405 1.94 20.87 -6.46
N THR A 406 1.03 20.94 -7.42
CA THR A 406 1.19 20.37 -8.78
C THR A 406 1.58 21.41 -9.83
N LYS A 407 1.43 22.71 -9.53
CA LYS A 407 1.61 23.82 -10.47
C LYS A 407 2.91 23.76 -11.29
N PRO A 408 4.09 23.48 -10.71
CA PRO A 408 5.33 23.46 -11.51
C PRO A 408 5.60 22.15 -12.24
N PHE A 409 4.65 21.23 -12.25
CA PHE A 409 4.74 20.00 -13.01
C PHE A 409 3.82 20.10 -14.23
N GLY A 410 4.24 19.48 -15.35
CA GLY A 410 3.41 19.40 -16.54
C GLY A 410 2.11 18.61 -16.31
N SER A 411 1.25 18.54 -17.33
CA SER A 411 -0.01 17.77 -17.27
C SER A 411 0.20 16.27 -17.02
N ARG A 412 1.44 15.79 -17.21
CA ARG A 412 1.88 14.43 -16.92
C ARG A 412 3.19 14.48 -16.13
N VAL A 413 3.25 13.74 -15.03
CA VAL A 413 4.42 13.68 -14.13
C VAL A 413 4.93 12.23 -14.05
N PRO A 414 6.10 11.92 -14.65
CA PRO A 414 6.76 10.64 -14.46
C PRO A 414 7.10 10.44 -12.98
N ILE A 415 6.54 9.42 -12.32
CA ILE A 415 6.82 9.13 -10.91
C ILE A 415 7.87 8.03 -10.77
N PHE A 416 7.78 7.00 -11.62
CA PHE A 416 8.67 5.84 -11.56
C PHE A 416 9.35 5.59 -12.92
N ASN A 417 10.57 5.07 -12.88
CA ASN A 417 11.33 4.74 -14.11
C ASN A 417 10.74 3.56 -14.91
N SER A 418 9.77 2.84 -14.33
CA SER A 418 9.07 1.71 -14.94
C SER A 418 7.70 1.56 -14.29
N ASP A 419 6.77 0.87 -14.94
CA ASP A 419 5.44 0.61 -14.40
C ASP A 419 5.48 -0.05 -13.01
N THR A 420 4.77 0.56 -12.06
CA THR A 420 4.55 0.09 -10.69
C THR A 420 3.05 0.00 -10.40
N VAL A 421 2.69 -0.49 -9.22
CA VAL A 421 1.29 -0.63 -8.82
C VAL A 421 0.90 0.52 -7.90
N PHE A 422 -0.13 1.26 -8.31
CA PHE A 422 -0.74 2.34 -7.57
C PHE A 422 -2.02 1.87 -6.86
N VAL A 423 -2.26 2.46 -5.71
CA VAL A 423 -3.50 2.41 -4.93
C VAL A 423 -4.33 3.62 -5.32
N VAL A 424 -5.51 3.39 -5.87
CA VAL A 424 -6.35 4.46 -6.41
C VAL A 424 -7.77 4.39 -5.87
N LEU A 425 -8.34 5.56 -5.62
CA LEU A 425 -9.72 5.72 -5.17
C LEU A 425 -10.52 6.42 -6.27
N ALA A 426 -11.72 5.92 -6.56
CA ALA A 426 -12.55 6.57 -7.57
C ALA A 426 -13.04 7.95 -7.09
N ASP A 427 -12.99 8.96 -7.95
CA ASP A 427 -13.21 10.38 -7.58
C ASP A 427 -14.58 10.63 -6.96
N TYR A 428 -15.60 9.89 -7.38
CA TYR A 428 -16.95 10.02 -6.82
C TYR A 428 -17.04 9.58 -5.36
N PHE A 429 -15.99 8.94 -4.80
CA PHE A 429 -15.87 8.70 -3.37
C PHE A 429 -15.28 9.89 -2.61
N LEU A 430 -14.59 10.83 -3.28
CA LEU A 430 -14.05 12.04 -2.67
C LEU A 430 -15.19 12.98 -2.27
N LYS A 431 -15.10 13.54 -1.06
CA LYS A 431 -16.05 14.57 -0.62
C LYS A 431 -15.70 15.92 -1.22
N SER A 432 -16.68 16.83 -1.25
CA SER A 432 -16.53 18.18 -1.82
C SER A 432 -15.44 19.04 -1.18
N SER A 433 -14.98 18.71 0.03
CA SER A 433 -13.86 19.39 0.70
C SER A 433 -12.49 18.91 0.25
N VAL A 434 -12.43 17.84 -0.54
CA VAL A 434 -11.19 17.24 -1.03
C VAL A 434 -10.86 17.81 -2.39
N LYS A 435 -9.61 18.23 -2.57
CA LYS A 435 -9.05 18.55 -3.87
C LYS A 435 -8.35 17.32 -4.41
N ASP A 436 -8.84 16.83 -5.53
CA ASP A 436 -8.10 15.87 -6.33
C ASP A 436 -6.96 16.58 -7.07
N LEU A 437 -5.77 15.98 -7.05
CA LEU A 437 -4.57 16.58 -7.63
C LEU A 437 -4.03 15.79 -8.81
N ALA A 438 -4.08 14.45 -8.75
CA ALA A 438 -3.59 13.61 -9.84
C ALA A 438 -4.12 12.18 -9.83
N ASP A 439 -4.26 11.66 -11.05
CA ASP A 439 -4.71 10.31 -11.42
C ASP A 439 -3.58 9.49 -12.04
N VAL A 440 -3.74 8.16 -12.14
CA VAL A 440 -2.77 7.26 -12.80
C VAL A 440 -3.10 7.01 -14.28
N GLU A 441 -4.35 7.22 -14.70
CA GLU A 441 -4.85 6.94 -16.05
C GLU A 441 -5.43 8.22 -16.69
N GLU A 442 -5.41 8.34 -18.02
CA GLU A 442 -6.01 9.49 -18.76
C GLU A 442 -7.53 9.62 -18.58
N SER A 443 -8.19 8.60 -18.02
CA SER A 443 -9.60 8.66 -17.65
C SER A 443 -9.76 9.22 -16.24
N ALA A 444 -9.91 10.55 -16.14
CA ALA A 444 -10.16 11.35 -14.94
C ALA A 444 -11.27 10.75 -14.04
N GLY A 445 -10.90 9.88 -13.11
CA GLY A 445 -11.88 9.11 -12.34
C GLY A 445 -11.28 8.17 -11.32
N LYS A 446 -9.95 8.18 -11.13
CA LYS A 446 -9.24 7.35 -10.15
C LYS A 446 -8.05 8.11 -9.55
N SER A 447 -8.34 8.96 -8.58
CA SER A 447 -7.37 9.67 -7.77
C SER A 447 -6.36 8.76 -7.06
N THR A 448 -5.08 9.10 -7.18
CA THR A 448 -4.00 8.52 -6.37
C THR A 448 -3.27 9.56 -5.52
N LEU A 449 -3.48 10.83 -5.82
CA LEU A 449 -2.99 11.97 -5.05
C LEU A 449 -4.13 12.96 -4.84
N PHE A 450 -4.50 13.19 -3.59
CA PHE A 450 -5.49 14.21 -3.25
C PHE A 450 -5.15 14.85 -1.90
N LYS A 451 -5.66 16.06 -1.67
CA LYS A 451 -5.41 16.82 -0.45
C LYS A 451 -6.65 17.49 0.13
N VAL A 452 -6.57 17.84 1.40
CA VAL A 452 -7.57 18.63 2.13
C VAL A 452 -6.87 19.83 2.79
N PRO A 453 -7.25 21.06 2.45
CA PRO A 453 -6.76 22.26 3.12
C PRO A 453 -7.10 22.28 4.61
N GLU A 454 -6.35 23.05 5.40
CA GLU A 454 -6.67 23.24 6.82
C GLU A 454 -8.01 23.98 7.03
N SER A 455 -8.60 23.76 8.20
CA SER A 455 -9.73 24.53 8.70
C SER A 455 -9.52 24.86 10.18
N VAL A 456 -10.40 25.68 10.76
CA VAL A 456 -10.28 26.20 12.13
C VAL A 456 -10.00 25.10 13.19
N SER A 457 -10.44 23.86 12.97
CA SER A 457 -10.24 22.75 13.90
C SER A 457 -9.56 21.51 13.30
N ARG A 458 -9.34 21.46 11.98
CA ARG A 458 -8.80 20.27 11.29
C ARG A 458 -7.51 20.59 10.57
N GLY A 459 -6.52 19.73 10.71
CA GLY A 459 -5.25 19.87 10.03
C GLY A 459 -5.34 19.58 8.53
N ARG A 460 -4.29 19.99 7.81
CA ARG A 460 -4.08 19.58 6.41
C ARG A 460 -4.02 18.06 6.30
N PHE A 461 -4.52 17.53 5.20
CA PHE A 461 -4.42 16.10 4.90
C PHE A 461 -3.92 15.89 3.48
N VAL A 462 -3.05 14.89 3.27
CA VAL A 462 -2.66 14.41 1.95
C VAL A 462 -2.70 12.90 1.91
N TYR A 463 -3.22 12.34 0.81
CA TYR A 463 -3.16 10.93 0.48
C TYR A 463 -2.21 10.69 -0.68
N VAL A 464 -1.31 9.73 -0.57
CA VAL A 464 -0.33 9.33 -1.60
C VAL A 464 -0.42 7.83 -1.84
N GLY A 465 -1.03 7.42 -2.94
CA GLY A 465 -1.30 6.02 -3.26
C GLY A 465 -0.23 5.31 -4.10
N TRP A 466 1.05 5.66 -3.97
CA TRP A 466 2.06 5.28 -4.99
C TRP A 466 2.85 4.01 -4.68
N PHE A 467 2.83 3.53 -3.44
CA PHE A 467 3.87 2.62 -2.94
C PHE A 467 3.39 1.20 -2.63
N TYR A 468 2.32 0.72 -3.28
CA TYR A 468 1.90 -0.67 -3.11
C TYR A 468 2.98 -1.64 -3.60
N LYS A 469 3.67 -2.28 -2.66
CA LYS A 469 4.82 -3.17 -2.92
C LYS A 469 5.92 -2.54 -3.78
N SER A 470 6.06 -1.22 -3.75
CA SER A 470 7.05 -0.46 -4.51
C SER A 470 8.04 0.21 -3.55
N SER A 471 9.16 0.73 -4.05
CA SER A 471 10.18 1.38 -3.23
C SER A 471 10.44 2.82 -3.68
N MET A 472 10.76 3.68 -2.72
CA MET A 472 11.18 5.07 -2.96
C MET A 472 12.41 5.18 -3.87
N ARG A 473 13.25 4.13 -3.93
CA ARG A 473 14.43 4.09 -4.80
C ARG A 473 14.12 3.99 -6.29
N ALA A 474 12.90 3.60 -6.65
CA ALA A 474 12.48 3.45 -8.04
C ALA A 474 11.97 4.76 -8.66
N MET A 475 11.81 5.83 -7.85
CA MET A 475 11.27 7.10 -8.31
C MET A 475 12.20 7.81 -9.31
N THR A 476 11.59 8.55 -10.23
CA THR A 476 12.27 9.53 -11.10
C THR A 476 12.67 10.76 -10.27
N GLN A 477 13.38 11.70 -10.90
CA GLN A 477 13.65 13.01 -10.27
C GLN A 477 12.36 13.79 -10.03
N GLU A 478 11.45 13.85 -11.01
CA GLU A 478 10.17 14.58 -10.89
C GLU A 478 9.26 13.97 -9.80
N GLY A 479 9.20 12.65 -9.70
CA GLY A 479 8.48 11.96 -8.63
C GLY A 479 9.06 12.26 -7.24
N ASN A 480 10.40 12.34 -7.14
CA ASN A 480 11.09 12.76 -5.92
C ASN A 480 10.76 14.21 -5.54
N ASP A 481 10.71 15.10 -6.53
CA ASP A 481 10.46 16.53 -6.30
C ASP A 481 8.99 16.79 -5.94
N LEU A 482 8.05 16.08 -6.59
CA LEU A 482 6.63 16.16 -6.23
C LEU A 482 6.38 15.62 -4.81
N LEU A 483 7.01 14.50 -4.43
CA LEU A 483 6.87 13.97 -3.08
C LEU A 483 7.45 14.92 -2.02
N ASP A 484 8.63 15.53 -2.25
CA ASP A 484 9.21 16.50 -1.30
C ASP A 484 8.32 17.73 -1.15
N ARG A 485 7.70 18.16 -2.25
CA ARG A 485 6.76 19.27 -2.28
C ARG A 485 5.45 18.95 -1.55
N ILE A 486 4.95 17.72 -1.64
CA ILE A 486 3.80 17.24 -0.86
C ILE A 486 4.07 17.36 0.64
N PHE A 487 5.22 16.88 1.12
CA PHE A 487 5.58 16.98 2.55
C PHE A 487 5.78 18.43 3.00
N THR A 488 6.39 19.25 2.15
CA THR A 488 6.56 20.70 2.40
C THR A 488 5.22 21.44 2.46
N TRP A 489 4.27 21.08 1.59
CA TRP A 489 2.90 21.62 1.68
C TRP A 489 2.18 21.13 2.93
N ALA A 490 2.35 19.86 3.31
CA ALA A 490 1.70 19.32 4.49
C ALA A 490 2.11 20.07 5.77
N SER A 491 3.36 20.52 5.89
CA SER A 491 3.84 21.22 7.10
C SER A 491 3.25 22.62 7.27
N CYS A 492 3.07 23.40 6.20
CA CYS A 492 2.71 24.82 6.32
C CYS A 492 1.77 25.36 5.22
N GLY A 493 1.16 24.47 4.46
CA GLY A 493 0.16 24.78 3.43
C GLY A 493 0.75 25.57 2.28
N ASP A 494 -0.10 26.38 1.64
CA ASP A 494 0.27 27.16 0.46
C ASP A 494 1.41 28.12 0.76
N SER A 495 1.53 28.64 1.99
CA SER A 495 2.54 29.63 2.40
C SER A 495 3.99 29.18 2.18
N CYS A 496 4.26 27.87 2.26
CA CYS A 496 5.59 27.32 2.07
C CYS A 496 5.95 27.03 0.61
N LEU A 497 4.93 27.02 -0.26
CA LEU A 497 5.11 26.84 -1.70
C LEU A 497 4.84 28.13 -2.47
N SER A 498 4.19 29.13 -1.85
CA SER A 498 3.92 30.44 -2.41
C SER A 498 5.07 31.44 -2.23
N ASN A 499 6.17 31.03 -1.57
CA ASN A 499 7.32 31.88 -1.28
C ASN A 499 8.53 31.65 -2.20
N SER A 500 8.37 30.91 -3.30
CA SER A 500 9.19 31.18 -4.47
C SER A 500 8.50 32.27 -5.29
N GLN A 501 8.87 33.53 -5.06
CA GLN A 501 8.97 34.47 -6.19
C GLN A 501 10.14 34.00 -7.07
N GLY A 502 9.97 32.82 -7.67
CA GLY A 502 10.72 32.37 -8.83
C GLY A 502 9.75 32.44 -10.00
N ASN A 503 10.27 32.87 -11.14
CA ASN A 503 9.59 32.71 -12.41
C ASN A 503 9.56 31.20 -12.73
N ASP A 504 8.38 30.59 -12.86
CA ASP A 504 8.24 29.19 -13.29
C ASP A 504 8.35 29.14 -14.83
N PRO A 505 8.87 28.07 -15.46
CA PRO A 505 8.91 28.00 -16.92
C PRO A 505 7.49 28.03 -17.50
N PRO A 506 7.29 28.66 -18.67
CA PRO A 506 5.99 28.71 -19.30
C PRO A 506 5.58 27.33 -19.84
N GLN A 507 4.28 27.10 -20.00
CA GLN A 507 3.74 25.87 -20.58
C GLN A 507 3.37 26.07 -22.06
N ALA A 508 4.07 25.35 -22.95
CA ALA A 508 3.79 25.35 -24.38
C ALA A 508 2.60 24.45 -24.74
N SER A 509 1.69 24.96 -25.57
CA SER A 509 0.58 24.21 -26.14
C SER A 509 0.10 24.88 -27.42
N TYR A 510 -0.26 24.09 -28.44
CA TYR A 510 -0.82 24.63 -29.68
C TYR A 510 -1.82 23.71 -30.36
N THR A 511 -2.61 24.30 -31.25
CA THR A 511 -3.49 23.60 -32.19
C THR A 511 -3.12 23.92 -33.65
N THR A 512 -3.54 23.09 -34.59
CA THR A 512 -3.29 23.31 -36.02
C THR A 512 -4.54 23.22 -36.87
N ILE A 513 -4.59 24.01 -37.94
CA ILE A 513 -5.62 23.96 -38.98
C ILE A 513 -4.92 23.85 -40.35
N PRO A 514 -5.05 22.72 -41.06
CA PRO A 514 -5.76 21.49 -40.68
C PRO A 514 -5.08 20.70 -39.54
N SER A 515 -5.84 19.83 -38.87
CA SER A 515 -5.32 18.94 -37.82
C SER A 515 -4.58 17.75 -38.42
N SER A 516 -3.31 17.57 -38.01
CA SER A 516 -2.40 16.42 -38.24
C SER A 516 -2.09 15.97 -39.68
N ILE A 517 -2.90 16.32 -40.67
CA ILE A 517 -2.70 15.98 -42.09
C ILE A 517 -3.02 17.18 -43.00
N ALA A 518 -2.04 17.58 -43.81
CA ALA A 518 -2.16 18.61 -44.85
C ALA A 518 -1.60 18.11 -46.19
N TYR A 519 -1.59 18.98 -47.20
CA TYR A 519 -1.13 18.69 -48.56
C TYR A 519 0.04 19.60 -48.95
N VAL A 520 0.87 19.17 -49.90
CA VAL A 520 1.94 20.02 -50.46
C VAL A 520 1.35 21.35 -50.95
N GLY A 521 1.94 22.47 -50.52
CA GLY A 521 1.49 23.82 -50.87
C GLY A 521 0.31 24.34 -50.05
N GLN A 522 -0.27 23.54 -49.15
CA GLN A 522 -1.34 23.98 -48.26
C GLN A 522 -0.76 24.79 -47.09
N SER A 523 -1.34 25.97 -46.83
CA SER A 523 -1.03 26.75 -45.62
C SER A 523 -1.61 26.07 -44.40
N ILE A 524 -0.77 25.83 -43.39
CA ILE A 524 -1.15 25.30 -42.09
C ILE A 524 -1.03 26.43 -41.08
N THR A 525 -2.12 26.72 -40.38
CA THR A 525 -2.12 27.67 -39.27
C THR A 525 -1.79 26.93 -37.99
N PHE A 526 -0.82 27.45 -37.24
CA PHE A 526 -0.44 27.01 -35.91
C PHE A 526 -0.86 28.08 -34.91
N ASP A 527 -1.63 27.70 -33.90
CA ASP A 527 -2.16 28.60 -32.89
C ASP A 527 -1.71 28.16 -31.49
N ALA A 528 -0.75 28.89 -30.93
CA ALA A 528 -0.21 28.69 -29.58
C ALA A 528 -0.86 29.58 -28.52
N SER A 529 -2.03 30.17 -28.80
CA SER A 529 -2.73 31.05 -27.84
C SER A 529 -3.18 30.35 -26.55
N SER A 530 -3.18 29.01 -26.54
CA SER A 530 -3.41 28.19 -25.35
C SER A 530 -2.16 27.93 -24.51
N SER A 531 -0.99 28.43 -24.92
CA SER A 531 0.20 28.43 -24.06
C SER A 531 0.02 29.45 -22.94
N GLU A 532 0.46 29.11 -21.73
CA GLU A 532 0.30 29.96 -20.57
C GLU A 532 1.57 30.00 -19.73
N ASP A 533 1.79 31.14 -19.13
CA ASP A 533 2.80 31.31 -18.10
C ASP A 533 2.13 31.24 -16.72
N PRO A 534 2.67 30.49 -15.75
CA PRO A 534 2.01 30.35 -14.46
C PRO A 534 1.91 31.66 -13.67
N GLU A 535 2.78 32.62 -13.94
CA GLU A 535 2.76 33.98 -13.40
C GLU A 535 1.98 34.96 -14.31
N ASN A 536 1.47 34.51 -15.45
CA ASN A 536 0.88 35.31 -16.53
C ASN A 536 1.85 36.33 -17.13
N ALA A 537 3.15 35.99 -17.21
CA ALA A 537 4.14 36.75 -17.95
C ALA A 537 3.81 36.83 -19.45
N SER A 538 4.43 37.79 -20.13
CA SER A 538 4.27 37.95 -21.59
C SER A 538 5.11 36.90 -22.33
N LEU A 539 4.47 36.15 -23.21
CA LEU A 539 5.10 35.02 -23.89
C LEU A 539 5.70 35.37 -25.26
N GLN A 540 6.82 34.73 -25.56
CA GLN A 540 7.42 34.62 -26.88
C GLN A 540 7.36 33.15 -27.33
N TYR A 541 7.26 32.94 -28.63
CA TYR A 541 7.05 31.63 -29.25
C TYR A 541 8.15 31.36 -30.27
N PHE A 542 8.73 30.17 -30.24
CA PHE A 542 9.68 29.68 -31.23
C PHE A 542 9.16 28.40 -31.87
N TRP A 543 9.11 28.38 -33.20
CA TRP A 543 8.68 27.24 -33.98
C TRP A 543 9.83 26.66 -34.80
N ASP A 544 10.02 25.35 -34.70
CA ASP A 544 10.74 24.53 -35.67
C ASP A 544 9.71 23.68 -36.42
N PHE A 545 9.63 23.83 -37.73
CA PHE A 545 8.65 23.13 -38.55
C PHE A 545 9.14 21.74 -38.99
N GLY A 546 10.37 21.35 -38.67
CA GLY A 546 10.93 20.02 -38.98
C GLY A 546 11.33 19.82 -40.44
N ASP A 547 11.14 20.81 -41.31
CA ASP A 547 11.59 20.83 -42.70
C ASP A 547 12.90 21.63 -42.90
N GLY A 548 13.53 22.02 -41.78
CA GLY A 548 14.72 22.88 -41.74
C GLY A 548 14.41 24.37 -41.65
N SER A 549 13.13 24.78 -41.68
CA SER A 549 12.72 26.15 -41.44
C SER A 549 12.27 26.38 -39.99
N THR A 550 12.53 27.59 -39.49
CA THR A 550 12.14 28.02 -38.14
C THR A 550 11.54 29.42 -38.19
N SER A 551 10.63 29.76 -37.28
CA SER A 551 10.06 31.11 -37.19
C SER A 551 11.01 32.14 -36.57
N GLY A 552 12.01 31.68 -35.80
CA GLY A 552 12.64 32.52 -34.77
C GLY A 552 11.67 32.83 -33.62
N TRP A 553 12.13 33.59 -32.62
CA TRP A 553 11.26 34.05 -31.53
C TRP A 553 10.30 35.15 -32.01
N THR A 554 9.00 34.95 -31.78
CA THR A 554 7.93 35.91 -32.11
C THR A 554 7.01 36.14 -30.92
N THR A 555 6.41 37.31 -30.78
CA THR A 555 5.38 37.60 -29.76
C THR A 555 3.95 37.30 -30.27
N THR A 556 3.80 36.87 -31.52
CA THR A 556 2.49 36.54 -32.10
C THR A 556 2.23 35.04 -31.92
N PRO A 557 1.16 34.64 -31.21
CA PRO A 557 0.87 33.21 -30.93
C PRO A 557 0.40 32.43 -32.16
N ILE A 558 -0.03 33.13 -33.22
CA ILE A 558 -0.56 32.52 -34.45
C ILE A 558 0.45 32.73 -35.58
N ILE A 559 0.86 31.63 -36.22
CA ILE A 559 1.74 31.63 -37.39
C ILE A 559 1.22 30.67 -38.47
N THR A 560 1.61 30.90 -39.72
CA THR A 560 1.33 29.97 -40.82
C THR A 560 2.62 29.42 -41.42
N HIS A 561 2.58 28.17 -41.87
CA HIS A 561 3.67 27.52 -42.60
C HIS A 561 3.15 26.69 -43.78
N VAL A 562 3.99 26.54 -44.81
CA VAL A 562 3.68 25.78 -46.03
C VAL A 562 4.82 24.81 -46.32
N TYR A 563 4.50 23.53 -46.44
CA TYR A 563 5.48 22.50 -46.79
C TYR A 563 5.57 22.28 -48.29
N ALA A 564 6.80 22.27 -48.82
CA ALA A 564 7.07 22.08 -50.24
C ALA A 564 7.06 20.61 -50.68
N ASN A 565 7.27 19.67 -49.75
CA ASN A 565 7.39 18.24 -50.04
C ASN A 565 6.48 17.42 -49.15
N GLN A 566 5.96 16.31 -49.67
CA GLN A 566 5.25 15.32 -48.88
C GLN A 566 6.20 14.65 -47.86
N GLY A 567 5.69 14.28 -46.69
CA GLY A 567 6.49 13.70 -45.61
C GLY A 567 5.82 13.84 -44.25
N ASP A 568 6.37 13.17 -43.25
CA ASP A 568 5.97 13.35 -41.85
C ASP A 568 6.98 14.31 -41.20
N TYR A 569 6.50 15.44 -40.65
CA TYR A 569 7.32 16.50 -40.05
C TYR A 569 7.00 16.65 -38.57
N THR A 570 8.01 16.63 -37.72
CA THR A 570 7.87 16.89 -36.29
C THR A 570 7.99 18.39 -36.04
N VAL A 571 6.86 19.03 -35.75
CA VAL A 571 6.79 20.46 -35.43
C VAL A 571 7.00 20.65 -33.93
N ILE A 572 7.97 21.47 -33.56
CA ILE A 572 8.34 21.75 -32.18
C ILE A 572 8.02 23.21 -31.87
N LEU A 573 7.25 23.42 -30.80
CA LEU A 573 7.03 24.71 -30.17
C LEU A 573 7.86 24.80 -28.89
N LYS A 574 8.52 25.94 -28.70
CA LYS A 574 9.00 26.39 -27.40
C LYS A 574 8.39 27.74 -27.07
N VAL A 575 8.13 27.96 -25.79
CA VAL A 575 7.60 29.21 -25.27
C VAL A 575 8.60 29.80 -24.27
N ASN A 576 8.72 31.12 -24.21
CA ASN A 576 9.63 31.81 -23.29
C ASN A 576 8.93 33.04 -22.70
N ASP A 577 9.13 33.30 -21.41
CA ASP A 577 8.49 34.37 -20.64
C ASP A 577 9.38 35.63 -20.44
N GLY A 578 10.60 35.60 -20.98
CA GLY A 578 11.65 36.60 -20.81
C GLY A 578 12.82 36.13 -19.94
N GLU A 579 12.66 35.08 -19.15
CA GLU A 579 13.67 34.53 -18.24
C GLU A 579 13.90 33.02 -18.46
N LEU A 580 12.84 32.25 -18.66
CA LEU A 580 12.87 30.79 -18.83
C LEU A 580 12.19 30.34 -20.13
N GLU A 581 12.65 29.20 -20.66
CA GLU A 581 12.01 28.49 -21.76
C GLU A 581 11.19 27.32 -21.24
N SER A 582 10.05 27.04 -21.89
CA SER A 582 9.26 25.84 -21.71
C SER A 582 10.03 24.59 -22.13
N ASP A 583 9.59 23.44 -21.65
CA ASP A 583 9.88 22.19 -22.35
C ASP A 583 9.33 22.23 -23.79
N PRO A 584 9.97 21.55 -24.75
CA PRO A 584 9.49 21.53 -26.12
C PRO A 584 8.15 20.78 -26.23
N TYR A 585 7.14 21.42 -26.81
CA TYR A 585 5.89 20.77 -27.17
C TYR A 585 5.92 20.38 -28.65
N SER A 586 5.84 19.07 -28.95
CA SER A 586 5.98 18.56 -30.31
C SER A 586 4.76 17.81 -30.82
N THR A 587 4.38 18.02 -32.08
CA THR A 587 3.38 17.20 -32.79
C THR A 587 3.88 16.83 -34.18
N THR A 588 3.40 15.70 -34.72
CA THR A 588 3.75 15.29 -36.09
C THR A 588 2.65 15.71 -37.06
N ILE A 589 3.04 16.43 -38.11
CA ILE A 589 2.19 16.79 -39.25
C ILE A 589 2.56 15.93 -40.46
N THR A 590 1.60 15.20 -41.01
CA THR A 590 1.77 14.48 -42.27
C THR A 590 1.38 15.36 -43.45
N ILE A 591 2.29 15.54 -44.40
CA ILE A 591 2.04 16.22 -45.67
C ILE A 591 1.87 15.17 -46.76
N LEU A 592 0.69 15.15 -47.36
CA LEU A 592 0.32 14.31 -48.51
C LEU A 592 0.70 15.01 -49.83
N PRO A 593 0.72 14.28 -50.98
CA PRO A 593 0.88 14.90 -52.31
C PRO A 593 -0.07 16.07 -52.55
N LEU A 594 0.18 16.91 -53.56
CA LEU A 594 -0.72 18.02 -53.93
C LEU A 594 -2.14 17.54 -54.29
N ILE A 595 -3.15 18.33 -53.89
CA ILE A 595 -4.58 18.12 -54.15
C ILE A 595 -4.85 18.09 -55.67
N GLN A 596 -5.55 17.07 -56.14
CA GLN A 596 -5.87 16.87 -57.56
C GLN A 596 -7.32 17.19 -57.95
N GLN A 597 -8.17 17.57 -56.97
CA GLN A 597 -9.62 17.70 -57.11
C GLN A 597 -10.29 16.42 -57.66
N LYS A 598 -9.86 15.26 -57.16
CA LYS A 598 -10.32 13.93 -57.61
C LYS A 598 -10.99 13.16 -56.48
N VAL A 599 -12.20 12.67 -56.75
CA VAL A 599 -13.01 11.92 -55.78
C VAL A 599 -13.24 10.48 -56.23
N ALA A 600 -12.92 9.55 -55.33
CA ALA A 600 -13.19 8.13 -55.52
C ALA A 600 -14.57 7.80 -54.93
N PHE A 601 -15.56 7.58 -55.80
CA PHE A 601 -16.91 7.25 -55.37
C PHE A 601 -17.10 5.74 -55.25
N ILE A 602 -17.45 5.28 -54.05
CA ILE A 602 -17.59 3.86 -53.70
C ILE A 602 -19.05 3.44 -53.84
N CYS A 603 -19.36 2.78 -54.94
CA CYS A 603 -20.72 2.40 -55.31
C CYS A 603 -21.07 0.96 -54.90
N GLY A 604 -22.37 0.64 -54.90
CA GLY A 604 -22.85 -0.73 -54.71
C GLY A 604 -22.38 -1.71 -55.79
N ASP A 605 -22.31 -1.23 -57.04
CA ASP A 605 -21.90 -1.96 -58.23
C ASP A 605 -21.00 -1.09 -59.14
N ASN A 606 -20.71 -1.54 -60.36
CA ASN A 606 -19.86 -0.77 -61.29
C ASN A 606 -20.62 0.25 -62.14
N SER A 607 -21.95 0.20 -62.15
CA SER A 607 -22.79 1.14 -62.88
C SER A 607 -23.04 2.43 -62.08
N CYS A 608 -22.94 2.37 -60.75
CA CYS A 608 -23.25 3.51 -59.86
C CYS A 608 -24.62 4.12 -60.18
N SER A 609 -25.61 3.27 -60.45
CA SER A 609 -26.89 3.66 -61.04
C SER A 609 -27.96 4.05 -60.01
N GLU A 610 -27.66 3.98 -58.72
CA GLU A 610 -28.60 4.41 -57.69
C GLU A 610 -28.78 5.93 -57.74
N ILE A 611 -30.01 6.41 -57.57
CA ILE A 611 -30.34 7.84 -57.71
C ILE A 611 -29.55 8.71 -56.72
N SER A 612 -29.33 8.20 -55.51
CA SER A 612 -28.52 8.84 -54.46
C SER A 612 -27.07 9.02 -54.89
N GLU A 613 -26.47 7.98 -55.49
CA GLU A 613 -25.11 7.98 -56.02
C GLU A 613 -24.98 8.96 -57.19
N LEU A 614 -25.87 8.88 -58.18
CA LEU A 614 -25.86 9.75 -59.36
C LEU A 614 -25.95 11.23 -58.98
N ARG A 615 -26.88 11.58 -58.08
CA ARG A 615 -27.09 12.98 -57.66
C ARG A 615 -25.91 13.54 -56.87
N LEU A 616 -25.34 12.76 -55.94
CA LEU A 616 -24.17 13.22 -55.18
C LEU A 616 -22.94 13.33 -56.07
N MET A 617 -22.76 12.42 -57.03
CA MET A 617 -21.68 12.52 -58.02
C MET A 617 -21.86 13.73 -58.95
N GLU A 618 -23.09 14.06 -59.35
CA GLU A 618 -23.40 15.25 -60.16
C GLU A 618 -23.13 16.55 -59.39
N TRP A 619 -23.58 16.63 -58.13
CA TRP A 619 -23.30 17.78 -57.27
C TRP A 619 -21.80 17.96 -57.02
N LEU A 620 -21.05 16.89 -56.72
CA LEU A 620 -19.59 17.00 -56.60
C LEU A 620 -18.93 17.53 -57.89
N ARG A 621 -19.43 17.14 -59.07
CA ARG A 621 -18.93 17.67 -60.35
C ARG A 621 -19.29 19.14 -60.56
N SER A 622 -20.46 19.61 -60.10
CA SER A 622 -20.80 21.04 -60.16
C SER A 622 -19.87 21.88 -59.29
N GLU A 623 -19.36 21.30 -58.20
CA GLU A 623 -18.36 21.91 -57.32
C GLU A 623 -16.91 21.79 -57.85
N GLY A 624 -16.72 21.32 -59.09
CA GLY A 624 -15.41 21.30 -59.77
C GLY A 624 -14.59 20.02 -59.57
N TYR A 625 -15.14 18.99 -58.92
CA TYR A 625 -14.43 17.72 -58.70
C TYR A 625 -14.53 16.78 -59.90
N THR A 626 -13.42 16.09 -60.20
CA THR A 626 -13.43 14.92 -61.08
C THR A 626 -13.84 13.68 -60.29
N VAL A 627 -15.03 13.15 -60.56
CA VAL A 627 -15.60 12.01 -59.80
C VAL A 627 -15.62 10.72 -60.63
N VAL A 628 -14.96 9.68 -60.12
CA VAL A 628 -14.97 8.33 -60.69
C VAL A 628 -15.65 7.36 -59.73
N GLY A 629 -16.71 6.71 -60.20
CA GLY A 629 -17.47 5.74 -59.40
C GLY A 629 -17.25 4.30 -59.87
N LYS A 630 -17.09 3.38 -58.93
CA LYS A 630 -17.13 1.92 -59.16
C LYS A 630 -17.31 1.15 -57.86
N SER A 631 -17.59 -0.16 -57.96
CA SER A 631 -17.78 -1.03 -56.81
C SER A 631 -16.53 -1.09 -55.91
N GLN A 632 -16.73 -1.23 -54.59
CA GLN A 632 -15.64 -1.35 -53.60
C GLN A 632 -14.57 -2.41 -53.95
N THR A 633 -14.93 -3.47 -54.69
CA THR A 633 -14.01 -4.56 -55.08
C THR A 633 -13.18 -4.26 -56.33
N LYS A 634 -13.46 -3.18 -57.06
CA LYS A 634 -12.72 -2.75 -58.26
C LYS A 634 -11.71 -1.64 -57.99
N TRP A 635 -11.66 -1.14 -56.76
CA TRP A 635 -10.60 -0.24 -56.30
C TRP A 635 -9.36 -1.04 -55.90
N THR A 636 -8.20 -0.58 -56.35
CA THR A 636 -6.89 -1.04 -55.86
C THR A 636 -6.29 0.03 -54.97
N LEU A 637 -5.34 -0.36 -54.11
CA LEU A 637 -4.62 0.59 -53.25
C LEU A 637 -3.93 1.67 -54.09
N SER A 638 -3.19 1.27 -55.13
CA SER A 638 -2.46 2.19 -56.02
C SER A 638 -3.36 3.13 -56.82
N ALA A 639 -4.57 2.69 -57.19
CA ALA A 639 -5.51 3.57 -57.89
C ALA A 639 -5.97 4.70 -56.99
N LEU A 640 -6.24 4.41 -55.71
CA LEU A 640 -6.72 5.37 -54.72
C LEU A 640 -5.67 6.44 -54.33
N ASP A 641 -4.38 6.21 -54.59
CA ASP A 641 -3.33 7.21 -54.36
C ASP A 641 -3.44 8.45 -55.27
N ASN A 642 -4.27 8.38 -56.33
CA ASN A 642 -4.53 9.50 -57.24
C ASN A 642 -5.81 10.28 -56.91
N TYR A 643 -6.40 10.05 -55.73
CA TYR A 643 -7.64 10.68 -55.30
C TYR A 643 -7.42 11.35 -53.95
N ASP A 644 -8.14 12.45 -53.71
CA ASP A 644 -7.96 13.24 -52.49
C ASP A 644 -8.83 12.72 -51.34
N PHE A 645 -9.98 12.14 -51.65
CA PHE A 645 -10.85 11.48 -50.67
C PHE A 645 -11.84 10.53 -51.35
N MET A 646 -12.51 9.74 -50.51
CA MET A 646 -13.53 8.78 -50.91
C MET A 646 -14.92 9.23 -50.45
N VAL A 647 -15.93 8.88 -51.24
CA VAL A 647 -17.35 9.16 -50.92
C VAL A 647 -18.15 7.89 -51.13
N CYS A 648 -19.15 7.64 -50.28
CA CYS A 648 -20.16 6.62 -50.55
C CYS A 648 -21.55 7.18 -50.28
N SER A 649 -22.55 6.65 -50.99
CA SER A 649 -23.95 6.95 -50.65
C SER A 649 -24.88 5.75 -50.51
N SER A 650 -24.72 4.70 -51.33
CA SER A 650 -25.64 3.56 -51.31
C SER A 650 -25.53 2.69 -50.05
N ALA A 651 -26.69 2.41 -49.44
CA ALA A 651 -26.86 1.41 -48.38
C ALA A 651 -26.67 -0.03 -48.90
N GLY A 652 -26.82 -0.26 -50.20
CA GLY A 652 -26.56 -1.52 -50.88
C GLY A 652 -25.09 -1.61 -51.30
N LYS A 653 -24.28 -2.37 -50.55
CA LYS A 653 -22.85 -2.65 -50.80
C LYS A 653 -21.88 -1.44 -50.91
N GLY A 654 -22.28 -0.21 -51.25
CA GLY A 654 -21.38 0.93 -51.44
C GLY A 654 -20.76 1.41 -50.12
N CYS A 655 -21.60 1.88 -49.18
CA CYS A 655 -21.16 2.23 -47.83
C CYS A 655 -20.96 1.01 -46.91
N ALA A 656 -21.41 -0.18 -47.33
CA ALA A 656 -21.18 -1.43 -46.60
C ALA A 656 -19.78 -2.00 -46.91
N LEU A 657 -18.75 -1.24 -46.54
CA LEU A 657 -17.36 -1.58 -46.79
C LEU A 657 -16.98 -2.90 -46.12
N ARG A 658 -16.18 -3.70 -46.80
CA ARG A 658 -15.53 -4.90 -46.25
C ARG A 658 -14.09 -4.57 -45.86
N SER A 659 -13.63 -5.10 -44.74
CA SER A 659 -12.31 -4.82 -44.16
C SER A 659 -11.13 -5.16 -45.07
N TYR A 660 -11.31 -6.07 -46.02
CA TYR A 660 -10.26 -6.46 -46.97
C TYR A 660 -10.23 -5.63 -48.26
N THR A 661 -11.14 -4.66 -48.42
CA THR A 661 -11.21 -3.86 -49.66
C THR A 661 -10.29 -2.66 -49.61
N ALA A 662 -9.80 -2.22 -50.79
CA ALA A 662 -8.90 -1.09 -50.89
C ALA A 662 -9.45 0.21 -50.26
N PRO A 663 -10.74 0.57 -50.40
CA PRO A 663 -11.29 1.76 -49.76
C PRO A 663 -11.19 1.70 -48.23
N PHE A 664 -11.49 0.54 -47.63
CA PHE A 664 -11.35 0.37 -46.18
C PHE A 664 -9.90 0.55 -45.74
N MET A 665 -8.97 -0.15 -46.41
CA MET A 665 -7.55 -0.09 -46.07
C MET A 665 -6.99 1.33 -46.27
N LYS A 666 -7.31 2.02 -47.37
CA LYS A 666 -6.82 3.39 -47.58
C LYS A 666 -7.34 4.38 -46.57
N HIS A 667 -8.57 4.23 -46.09
CA HIS A 667 -9.03 5.07 -44.99
C HIS A 667 -8.32 4.74 -43.66
N LYS A 668 -8.14 3.45 -43.33
CA LYS A 668 -7.57 3.03 -42.05
C LYS A 668 -6.06 3.19 -41.93
N THR A 669 -5.33 2.93 -43.02
CA THR A 669 -3.87 2.86 -43.04
C THR A 669 -3.22 3.75 -44.09
N GLY A 670 -3.99 4.29 -45.03
CA GLY A 670 -3.50 5.16 -46.11
C GLY A 670 -3.87 6.63 -45.96
N ARG A 671 -4.38 7.05 -44.80
CA ARG A 671 -4.73 8.45 -44.48
C ARG A 671 -5.78 9.12 -45.38
N LEU A 672 -6.45 8.36 -46.25
CA LEU A 672 -7.40 8.92 -47.21
C LEU A 672 -8.74 9.28 -46.56
N GLY A 673 -9.22 10.51 -46.81
CA GLY A 673 -10.48 11.00 -46.28
C GLY A 673 -11.69 10.17 -46.75
N PHE A 674 -12.75 10.13 -45.95
CA PHE A 674 -13.98 9.39 -46.28
C PHE A 674 -15.25 10.14 -45.87
N LEU A 675 -16.16 10.37 -46.81
CA LEU A 675 -17.46 10.98 -46.59
C LEU A 675 -18.58 9.93 -46.79
N GLU A 676 -19.37 9.70 -45.74
CA GLU A 676 -20.57 8.85 -45.80
C GLU A 676 -21.85 9.71 -45.87
N VAL A 677 -22.60 9.57 -46.96
CA VAL A 677 -23.89 10.23 -47.17
C VAL A 677 -24.98 9.17 -47.30
N PRO A 678 -25.78 8.91 -46.28
CA PRO A 678 -26.58 7.69 -46.23
C PRO A 678 -27.80 7.72 -47.17
N ASP A 679 -27.99 6.65 -47.93
CA ASP A 679 -29.22 6.37 -48.71
C ASP A 679 -30.32 5.70 -47.84
N TYR A 680 -29.98 5.22 -46.65
CA TYR A 680 -30.96 4.68 -45.70
C TYR A 680 -30.67 5.16 -44.28
N GLN A 681 -31.42 4.70 -43.28
CA GLN A 681 -31.17 5.09 -41.88
C GLN A 681 -29.87 4.52 -41.29
N TYR A 682 -28.95 3.98 -42.10
CA TYR A 682 -27.78 3.24 -41.63
C TYR A 682 -26.49 4.02 -41.83
N VAL A 683 -25.63 4.01 -40.81
CA VAL A 683 -24.25 4.52 -40.81
C VAL A 683 -23.28 3.34 -40.92
N ARG A 684 -23.17 2.79 -42.13
CA ARG A 684 -22.46 1.52 -42.37
C ARG A 684 -20.96 1.70 -42.40
N ALA A 685 -20.45 2.71 -43.11
CA ALA A 685 -19.01 2.93 -43.17
C ALA A 685 -18.48 3.36 -41.80
N GLY A 686 -19.17 4.29 -41.13
CA GLY A 686 -18.87 4.67 -39.75
C GLY A 686 -18.86 3.48 -38.78
N LYS A 687 -19.79 2.52 -38.91
CA LYS A 687 -19.76 1.30 -38.10
C LYS A 687 -18.58 0.40 -38.45
N THR A 688 -18.32 0.19 -39.74
CA THR A 688 -17.19 -0.64 -40.20
C THR A 688 -15.85 -0.05 -39.76
N PHE A 689 -15.72 1.28 -39.73
CA PHE A 689 -14.54 1.97 -39.22
C PHE A 689 -14.50 2.06 -37.69
N GLY A 690 -15.59 1.77 -37.00
CA GLY A 690 -15.64 1.80 -35.53
C GLY A 690 -15.81 3.20 -34.95
N TYR A 691 -16.45 4.12 -35.68
CA TYR A 691 -16.83 5.46 -35.19
C TYR A 691 -18.18 5.48 -34.49
N VAL A 692 -18.99 4.43 -34.71
CA VAL A 692 -20.25 4.22 -34.01
C VAL A 692 -20.34 2.81 -33.45
N SER A 693 -21.03 2.66 -32.32
CA SER A 693 -21.26 1.36 -31.68
C SER A 693 -22.28 0.50 -32.42
N SER A 694 -23.18 1.08 -33.21
CA SER A 694 -24.18 0.38 -34.03
C SER A 694 -24.40 1.06 -35.38
N TYR A 695 -24.63 0.28 -36.44
CA TYR A 695 -24.96 0.83 -37.77
C TYR A 695 -26.41 1.34 -37.85
N SER A 696 -27.28 0.97 -36.91
CA SER A 696 -28.69 1.34 -36.92
C SER A 696 -28.89 2.79 -36.49
N GLY A 697 -29.34 3.63 -37.42
CA GLY A 697 -29.89 4.95 -37.15
C GLY A 697 -31.42 4.98 -37.33
N PHE A 698 -31.97 6.19 -37.39
CA PHE A 698 -33.39 6.45 -37.58
C PHE A 698 -33.61 7.54 -38.61
N LYS A 699 -34.86 7.69 -39.03
CA LYS A 699 -35.31 8.69 -39.99
C LYS A 699 -36.23 9.67 -39.33
N GLU A 700 -36.12 10.92 -39.75
CA GLU A 700 -37.01 11.98 -39.33
C GLU A 700 -37.27 12.96 -40.47
N THR A 701 -38.44 13.59 -40.43
CA THR A 701 -38.85 14.58 -41.43
C THR A 701 -38.64 15.98 -40.89
N GLY A 702 -37.78 16.76 -41.54
CA GLY A 702 -37.50 18.13 -41.15
C GLY A 702 -36.67 18.86 -42.20
N LYS A 703 -36.52 20.17 -42.01
CA LYS A 703 -35.73 21.05 -42.87
C LYS A 703 -34.60 21.79 -42.15
N ASN A 704 -34.53 21.61 -40.83
CA ASN A 704 -33.62 22.30 -39.94
C ASN A 704 -32.84 21.28 -39.10
N ILE A 705 -31.58 21.61 -38.80
CA ILE A 705 -30.72 20.86 -37.88
C ILE A 705 -30.18 21.81 -36.78
N LYS A 706 -29.85 21.26 -35.62
CA LYS A 706 -29.30 21.99 -34.47
C LYS A 706 -27.79 21.83 -34.41
N LYS A 707 -27.03 22.91 -34.50
CA LYS A 707 -25.58 22.92 -34.26
C LYS A 707 -25.28 22.56 -32.80
N MET A 708 -24.35 21.65 -32.59
CA MET A 708 -24.01 21.13 -31.25
C MET A 708 -22.73 21.74 -30.68
N VAL A 709 -21.72 21.95 -31.53
CA VAL A 709 -20.42 22.51 -31.14
C VAL A 709 -19.95 23.53 -32.18
N ALA A 710 -19.07 24.44 -31.76
CA ALA A 710 -18.29 25.24 -32.69
C ALA A 710 -17.19 24.36 -33.30
N ASP A 711 -17.15 24.29 -34.62
CA ASP A 711 -16.18 23.51 -35.40
C ASP A 711 -15.92 24.25 -36.72
N PRO A 712 -14.74 24.13 -37.36
CA PRO A 712 -14.49 24.75 -38.66
C PRO A 712 -15.60 24.49 -39.70
N ILE A 713 -16.24 23.31 -39.71
CA ILE A 713 -17.34 23.02 -40.64
C ILE A 713 -18.57 23.88 -40.32
N THR A 714 -18.93 24.03 -39.04
CA THR A 714 -20.20 24.65 -38.61
C THR A 714 -20.05 26.10 -38.12
N SER A 715 -18.83 26.63 -38.00
CA SER A 715 -18.53 27.92 -37.38
C SER A 715 -19.31 29.10 -37.98
N PRO A 716 -19.52 29.21 -39.31
CA PRO A 716 -20.22 30.38 -39.87
C PRO A 716 -21.73 30.35 -39.66
N PHE A 717 -22.30 29.22 -39.21
CA PHE A 717 -23.74 29.05 -39.12
C PHE A 717 -24.29 29.27 -37.71
N ASN A 718 -25.54 29.72 -37.67
CA ASN A 718 -26.32 29.89 -36.45
C ASN A 718 -26.59 28.56 -35.73
N SER A 719 -27.13 28.64 -34.51
CA SER A 719 -27.47 27.47 -33.68
C SER A 719 -28.48 26.53 -34.33
N THR A 720 -29.36 27.08 -35.17
CA THR A 720 -30.29 26.31 -36.01
C THR A 720 -29.96 26.61 -37.47
N ILE A 721 -29.69 25.56 -38.24
CA ILE A 721 -29.31 25.66 -39.65
C ILE A 721 -30.46 25.09 -40.47
N GLN A 722 -31.06 25.91 -41.34
CA GLN A 722 -32.03 25.42 -42.31
C GLN A 722 -31.26 24.84 -43.49
N VAL A 723 -31.26 23.51 -43.63
CA VAL A 723 -30.48 22.82 -44.67
C VAL A 723 -31.28 22.58 -45.95
N THR A 724 -32.61 22.57 -45.88
CA THR A 724 -33.49 22.39 -47.04
C THR A 724 -34.65 23.40 -47.08
N ASN A 725 -35.19 23.65 -48.27
CA ASN A 725 -36.29 24.57 -48.52
C ASN A 725 -37.65 24.01 -48.06
N SER A 726 -37.78 22.68 -48.00
CA SER A 726 -38.99 21.96 -47.62
C SER A 726 -38.67 20.82 -46.66
N ASN A 727 -39.68 20.32 -45.94
CA ASN A 727 -39.50 19.20 -45.02
C ASN A 727 -39.07 17.95 -45.80
N THR A 728 -37.92 17.41 -45.41
CA THR A 728 -37.24 16.30 -46.08
C THR A 728 -36.90 15.19 -45.09
N ILE A 729 -36.70 13.97 -45.57
CA ILE A 729 -36.20 12.90 -44.71
C ILE A 729 -34.72 13.16 -44.43
N THR A 730 -34.35 13.00 -43.16
CA THR A 730 -33.00 13.10 -42.63
C THR A 730 -32.71 11.83 -41.85
N ALA A 731 -31.49 11.32 -41.95
CA ALA A 731 -30.99 10.20 -41.18
C ALA A 731 -30.17 10.69 -39.99
N GLY A 732 -30.30 10.01 -38.86
CA GLY A 732 -29.57 10.33 -37.64
C GLY A 732 -29.17 9.08 -36.85
N VAL A 733 -28.11 9.23 -36.06
CA VAL A 733 -27.58 8.21 -35.15
C VAL A 733 -27.69 8.77 -33.74
N ILE A 734 -28.18 7.99 -32.78
CA ILE A 734 -28.26 8.42 -31.37
C ILE A 734 -26.87 8.87 -30.91
N SER A 735 -26.74 10.09 -30.39
CA SER A 735 -25.42 10.69 -30.08
C SER A 735 -24.59 9.86 -29.10
N THR A 736 -25.23 9.15 -28.16
CA THR A 736 -24.55 8.24 -27.22
C THR A 736 -23.93 6.99 -27.88
N ARG A 737 -24.20 6.76 -29.17
CA ARG A 737 -23.58 5.68 -29.96
C ARG A 737 -22.34 6.14 -30.71
N LEU A 738 -22.00 7.42 -30.69
CA LEU A 738 -20.73 7.92 -31.21
C LEU A 738 -19.62 7.41 -30.28
N ASN A 739 -18.61 6.76 -30.85
CA ASN A 739 -17.46 6.28 -30.09
C ASN A 739 -16.51 7.45 -29.79
N SER A 740 -15.64 7.28 -28.79
CA SER A 740 -14.58 8.24 -28.48
C SER A 740 -13.78 8.63 -29.73
N GLY A 741 -13.45 9.92 -29.84
CA GLY A 741 -12.83 10.54 -31.02
C GLY A 741 -13.81 10.98 -32.12
N SER A 742 -15.12 10.78 -31.96
CA SER A 742 -16.14 11.30 -32.88
C SER A 742 -16.78 12.58 -32.34
N THR A 743 -16.76 13.64 -33.13
CA THR A 743 -17.33 14.94 -32.76
C THR A 743 -18.72 15.10 -33.37
N ASN A 744 -19.74 15.22 -32.51
CA ASN A 744 -21.10 15.49 -32.96
C ASN A 744 -21.24 16.96 -33.38
N LEU A 745 -21.44 17.21 -34.68
CA LEU A 745 -21.51 18.55 -35.24
C LEU A 745 -22.93 19.12 -35.22
N ALA A 746 -23.92 18.28 -35.54
CA ALA A 746 -25.31 18.71 -35.57
C ALA A 746 -26.27 17.57 -35.26
N ASN A 747 -27.35 17.93 -34.54
CA ASN A 747 -28.46 17.06 -34.23
C ASN A 747 -29.72 17.39 -35.04
N LEU A 748 -30.66 16.44 -35.05
CA LEU A 748 -32.06 16.73 -35.38
C LEU A 748 -32.67 17.63 -34.31
N LEU A 749 -33.59 18.53 -34.67
CA LEU A 749 -34.18 19.48 -33.71
C LEU A 749 -35.00 18.83 -32.59
N THR A 750 -35.61 17.70 -32.92
CA THR A 750 -36.64 16.98 -32.16
C THR A 750 -36.07 15.80 -31.35
N ASN A 751 -34.80 15.44 -31.54
CA ASN A 751 -34.18 14.28 -30.90
C ASN A 751 -32.67 14.50 -30.65
N THR A 752 -32.07 13.71 -29.76
CA THR A 752 -30.62 13.67 -29.50
C THR A 752 -29.83 12.88 -30.55
N ALA A 753 -30.35 12.71 -31.78
CA ALA A 753 -29.54 12.10 -32.84
C ALA A 753 -28.62 13.10 -33.49
N SER A 754 -27.37 12.67 -33.65
CA SER A 754 -26.43 13.23 -34.58
C SER A 754 -26.87 12.94 -36.02
N THR A 755 -27.20 14.00 -36.76
CA THR A 755 -27.38 13.94 -38.21
C THR A 755 -26.10 14.34 -38.94
N MET A 756 -25.10 14.85 -38.22
CA MET A 756 -23.79 15.16 -38.77
C MET A 756 -22.73 15.00 -37.68
N PHE A 757 -21.71 14.20 -37.97
CA PHE A 757 -20.54 14.05 -37.10
C PHE A 757 -19.28 13.84 -37.93
N LYS A 758 -18.14 14.13 -37.32
CA LYS A 758 -16.82 13.96 -37.93
C LYS A 758 -15.88 13.16 -37.02
N VAL A 759 -14.79 12.68 -37.60
CA VAL A 759 -13.65 12.09 -36.91
C VAL A 759 -12.39 12.67 -37.56
N ASP A 760 -11.60 13.42 -36.78
CA ASP A 760 -10.32 13.96 -37.21
C ASP A 760 -9.34 12.85 -37.59
N ALA A 761 -8.35 13.19 -38.42
CA ALA A 761 -7.32 12.23 -38.78
C ALA A 761 -6.42 11.89 -37.57
N SER A 762 -5.94 10.65 -37.51
CA SER A 762 -5.08 10.18 -36.42
C SER A 762 -4.16 9.05 -36.89
N GLY A 763 -2.85 9.21 -36.70
CA GLY A 763 -1.83 8.26 -37.14
C GLY A 763 -1.93 7.96 -38.64
N THR A 764 -2.35 6.73 -38.99
CA THR A 764 -2.50 6.28 -40.38
C THR A 764 -3.94 6.40 -40.91
N ARG A 765 -4.88 6.88 -40.09
CA ARG A 765 -6.30 6.96 -40.38
C ARG A 765 -6.65 8.32 -40.97
N GLY A 766 -7.41 8.33 -42.06
CA GLY A 766 -7.89 9.55 -42.70
C GLY A 766 -9.06 10.19 -41.97
N ARG A 767 -9.39 11.43 -42.35
CA ARG A 767 -10.58 12.15 -41.88
C ARG A 767 -11.86 11.42 -42.28
N TYR A 768 -12.88 11.46 -41.43
CA TYR A 768 -14.19 10.91 -41.74
C TYR A 768 -15.30 11.91 -41.42
N ALA A 769 -16.31 12.00 -42.27
CA ALA A 769 -17.54 12.72 -41.96
C ALA A 769 -18.77 11.90 -42.37
N TYR A 770 -19.84 12.05 -41.59
CA TYR A 770 -21.17 11.55 -41.90
C TYR A 770 -22.13 12.71 -42.04
N VAL A 771 -22.93 12.73 -43.11
CA VAL A 771 -23.90 13.80 -43.38
C VAL A 771 -25.27 13.18 -43.67
N GLY A 772 -26.07 12.98 -42.63
CA GLY A 772 -27.35 12.29 -42.69
C GLY A 772 -28.54 13.13 -43.15
N TRP A 773 -28.43 14.46 -43.15
CA TRP A 773 -29.50 15.33 -43.67
C TRP A 773 -29.52 15.39 -45.21
N VAL A 774 -28.44 14.94 -45.86
CA VAL A 774 -28.42 14.61 -47.28
C VAL A 774 -28.90 13.16 -47.43
N TYR A 775 -30.13 13.00 -47.93
CA TYR A 775 -30.80 11.71 -47.99
C TYR A 775 -31.41 11.47 -49.37
N LYS A 776 -31.59 10.21 -49.78
CA LYS A 776 -32.02 9.82 -51.13
C LYS A 776 -33.27 10.51 -51.67
N SER A 777 -34.20 10.86 -50.77
CA SER A 777 -35.47 11.50 -51.13
C SER A 777 -35.30 12.97 -51.49
N ASN A 778 -34.15 13.56 -51.19
CA ASN A 778 -33.91 14.99 -51.30
C ASN A 778 -33.23 15.23 -52.65
N PRO A 779 -33.87 15.94 -53.59
CA PRO A 779 -33.13 16.43 -54.73
C PRO A 779 -32.16 17.49 -54.20
N PHE A 780 -30.90 17.51 -54.65
CA PHE A 780 -29.94 18.54 -54.23
C PHE A 780 -30.44 19.97 -54.52
N THR A 781 -31.40 20.10 -55.44
CA THR A 781 -32.16 21.34 -55.70
C THR A 781 -33.06 21.80 -54.54
N SER A 782 -33.28 20.97 -53.52
CA SER A 782 -34.03 21.34 -52.32
C SER A 782 -33.15 21.95 -51.23
N PHE A 783 -31.83 22.07 -51.42
CA PHE A 783 -30.96 22.71 -50.43
C PHE A 783 -31.17 24.22 -50.40
N THR A 784 -31.05 24.78 -49.21
CA THR A 784 -30.84 26.23 -49.03
C THR A 784 -29.39 26.58 -49.37
N SER A 785 -29.07 27.87 -49.46
CA SER A 785 -27.67 28.33 -49.51
C SER A 785 -26.84 27.84 -48.32
N ASP A 786 -27.45 27.81 -47.13
CA ASP A 786 -26.79 27.33 -45.91
C ASP A 786 -26.53 25.82 -45.94
N GLY A 787 -27.48 25.03 -46.45
CA GLY A 787 -27.32 23.59 -46.63
C GLY A 787 -26.21 23.28 -47.62
N ASP A 788 -26.24 23.93 -48.78
CA ASP A 788 -25.22 23.75 -49.83
C ASP A 788 -23.82 24.13 -49.33
N ALA A 789 -23.70 25.30 -48.70
CA ALA A 789 -22.45 25.75 -48.07
C ALA A 789 -21.97 24.77 -46.99
N LEU A 790 -22.86 24.25 -46.14
CA LEU A 790 -22.50 23.32 -45.09
C LEU A 790 -21.96 21.99 -45.64
N LEU A 791 -22.59 21.46 -46.71
CA LEU A 791 -22.11 20.25 -47.37
C LEU A 791 -20.75 20.48 -48.04
N LEU A 792 -20.58 21.58 -48.77
CA LEU A 792 -19.31 21.92 -49.41
C LEU A 792 -18.17 22.09 -48.40
N ARG A 793 -18.43 22.75 -47.27
CA ARG A 793 -17.48 22.87 -46.15
C ARG A 793 -17.09 21.51 -45.57
N THR A 794 -18.06 20.60 -45.43
CA THR A 794 -17.80 19.23 -44.97
C THR A 794 -16.91 18.49 -45.97
N VAL A 795 -17.18 18.62 -47.27
CA VAL A 795 -16.39 18.01 -48.34
C VAL A 795 -14.95 18.52 -48.34
N ARG A 796 -14.75 19.84 -48.30
CA ARG A 796 -13.42 20.46 -48.21
C ARG A 796 -12.68 20.02 -46.95
N TRP A 797 -13.39 19.97 -45.82
CA TRP A 797 -12.80 19.46 -44.58
C TRP A 797 -12.38 17.99 -44.70
N VAL A 798 -13.19 17.11 -45.30
CA VAL A 798 -12.79 15.71 -45.54
C VAL A 798 -11.56 15.64 -46.45
N GLN A 799 -11.55 16.43 -47.53
CA GLN A 799 -10.46 16.50 -48.51
C GLN A 799 -9.15 16.96 -47.85
N CYS A 800 -9.09 18.19 -47.35
CA CYS A 800 -7.84 18.83 -46.90
C CYS A 800 -7.85 19.32 -45.45
N GLY A 801 -8.94 19.13 -44.69
CA GLY A 801 -9.04 19.51 -43.28
C GLY A 801 -9.30 20.99 -43.05
N ASN A 802 -9.45 21.76 -44.11
CA ASN A 802 -9.82 23.16 -44.07
C ASN A 802 -11.24 23.29 -44.69
N ALA A 803 -12.20 23.69 -43.86
CA ALA A 803 -13.60 23.82 -44.28
C ALA A 803 -13.82 25.04 -45.21
N ASP A 804 -13.00 26.08 -45.08
CA ASP A 804 -13.11 27.31 -45.85
C ASP A 804 -12.45 27.19 -47.23
N GLY A 805 -11.43 26.33 -47.37
CA GLY A 805 -10.72 26.19 -48.63
C GLY A 805 -9.87 24.93 -48.76
N CYS A 806 -10.02 24.31 -49.92
CA CYS A 806 -9.11 23.45 -50.66
C CYS A 806 -9.27 23.88 -52.14
#